data_AF-A0A9P6KG06-F1
#
_entry.id   AF-A0A9P6KG06-F1
#
_cell.length_a   1.000
_cell.length_b   1.000
_cell.length_c   1.000
_cell.angle_alpha   90.00
_cell.angle_beta   90.00
_cell.angle_gamma   90.00
#
_symmetry.space_group_name_H-M   'P 1'
#
loop_
_entity.id
_entity.type
_entity.pdbx_description
1 polymer ?
#
loop_
_entity_poly.entity_id
_entity_poly.type
_entity_poly.pdbx_seq_one_letter_code
_entity_poly.pdbx_strand_id
1 'polypeptide(L)'
;MKAIVIEKADRTPVYNDARLVQIPRPELAEDGQALVEVQAIALNHREVWIRKGQYPGIILGSVLGADAVGKVVGLRGNASSSSQRFVEGDRVVVMPSIGWDKDTRGPEEAYYILGGGHEQGVFSEYYLARQENIFKAPEHLTDNEAAALPLAGLTAFRAVFTKGQVSKGQNVLITGIGGGVALMALQLCVAAGANVYVTSSDEVKIQKAIALGAKGGVNYREEKWGAKLKSLLSGDPIDVVIDGASGDGVKSIVPLLRLGGIFVSYGMTVKPQLAYTMSMVLRNIEVKGSTMGSRLEFEQLLEFVSRHKLRPVVSQHHPRIKMADHQELIANFVGIVNSTPEQAQFYLEANNWDLNAAMTSYYEGPDLTTGGSSQSTGGASAAVMDDDDDAVLEQVLASTKPKDSSTSEGKRKATSSGSRSGGIATLHNLAKSDDEEDDSSDEDAQNYFAGGEKSGVLLQGPPGKKNPNDLVQDILKKAAEGGSRQEEAPQQQPKKSYFTGVGNRLGSEEEPSVEVKPPTRSTPSPEVLETVVRHLTFWRNGYSIDDGPLMSYTDPANSEFLDAINRGMAPIKYLNIKPGQPVEMRVTKRMEEDYKETPKPKEAPKPFGGVGNRLGSVTSPSSSGTPGAFPGAGASSSSSGGASAPIPRSLEIDNSQPVTSIQIRLADGSRMVARFNHTHTVNDIRGFINASQAGESSRPYVLQTTFPKKDLDDAQQTIKDAGLLNAVVLQRLL
;
A
#
# COMPACT_ATOMS: atom_id res chain seq x y z
N MET A 1 -13.47 -14.70 27.60
CA MET A 1 -12.67 -13.51 27.88
C MET A 1 -13.25 -12.32 27.13
N LYS A 2 -13.02 -11.11 27.62
CA LYS A 2 -13.36 -9.88 26.92
C LYS A 2 -12.30 -9.56 25.88
N ALA A 3 -12.74 -9.03 24.74
CA ALA A 3 -11.89 -8.51 23.68
C ALA A 3 -12.53 -7.30 23.02
N ILE A 4 -11.71 -6.43 22.42
CA ILE A 4 -12.17 -5.32 21.60
C ILE A 4 -12.06 -5.74 20.13
N VAL A 5 -13.20 -5.93 19.46
CA VAL A 5 -13.27 -6.27 18.03
C VAL A 5 -13.73 -5.08 17.21
N ILE A 6 -13.44 -5.11 15.89
CA ILE A 6 -14.01 -4.15 14.95
C ILE A 6 -15.33 -4.66 14.35
N GLU A 7 -16.42 -3.91 14.54
CA GLU A 7 -17.73 -4.17 13.94
C GLU A 7 -18.08 -3.10 12.89
N LYS A 8 -18.80 -3.50 11.84
CA LYS A 8 -19.27 -2.59 10.79
C LYS A 8 -20.20 -1.54 11.38
N ALA A 9 -19.96 -0.27 11.09
CA ALA A 9 -20.89 0.80 11.43
C ALA A 9 -21.61 1.30 10.18
N ASP A 10 -22.95 1.24 10.19
CA ASP A 10 -23.81 1.67 9.09
C ASP A 10 -24.04 3.20 9.12
N ARG A 11 -22.94 3.97 9.08
CA ARG A 11 -22.93 5.44 9.05
C ARG A 11 -21.95 5.98 8.02
N THR A 12 -22.21 7.21 7.56
CA THR A 12 -21.37 7.94 6.59
C THR A 12 -20.90 9.26 7.24
N PRO A 13 -19.59 9.57 7.27
CA PRO A 13 -18.48 8.75 6.79
C PRO A 13 -18.31 7.45 7.58
N VAL A 14 -17.81 6.40 6.92
CA VAL A 14 -17.62 5.09 7.56
C VAL A 14 -16.61 5.22 8.70
N TYR A 15 -17.09 4.96 9.91
CA TYR A 15 -16.26 4.85 11.10
C TYR A 15 -16.76 3.69 11.92
N ASN A 16 -16.22 2.50 11.64
CA ASN A 16 -16.54 1.22 12.27
C ASN A 16 -16.42 1.29 13.79
N ASP A 17 -17.25 0.53 14.50
CA ASP A 17 -17.24 0.49 15.95
C ASP A 17 -16.09 -0.39 16.46
N ALA A 18 -15.48 0.02 17.57
CA ALA A 18 -14.62 -0.84 18.37
C ALA A 18 -15.44 -1.30 19.58
N ARG A 19 -15.95 -2.54 19.56
CA ARG A 19 -16.90 -3.04 20.56
C ARG A 19 -16.24 -4.02 21.51
N LEU A 20 -16.58 -3.89 22.80
CA LEU A 20 -16.15 -4.82 23.84
C LEU A 20 -17.10 -6.03 23.83
N VAL A 21 -16.59 -7.18 23.39
CA VAL A 21 -17.34 -8.42 23.23
C VAL A 21 -16.78 -9.52 24.13
N GLN A 22 -17.60 -10.53 24.44
CA GLN A 22 -17.17 -11.74 25.12
C GLN A 22 -16.92 -12.85 24.10
N ILE A 23 -15.68 -13.32 24.01
CA ILE A 23 -15.26 -14.43 23.14
C ILE A 23 -14.71 -15.60 23.98
N PRO A 24 -14.55 -16.82 23.42
CA PRO A 24 -13.85 -17.91 24.10
C PRO A 24 -12.45 -17.48 24.57
N ARG A 25 -11.98 -18.04 25.69
CA ARG A 25 -10.56 -17.94 26.07
C ARG A 25 -9.78 -18.89 25.14
N PRO A 26 -8.68 -18.47 24.51
CA PRO A 26 -7.90 -19.36 23.66
C PRO A 26 -7.20 -20.43 24.51
N GLU A 27 -7.13 -21.63 23.96
CA GLU A 27 -6.49 -22.78 24.58
C GLU A 27 -5.09 -23.02 24.00
N LEU A 28 -4.20 -23.64 24.78
CA LEU A 28 -2.88 -24.05 24.32
C LEU A 28 -3.01 -25.34 23.50
N ALA A 29 -3.22 -25.18 22.19
CA ALA A 29 -3.50 -26.26 21.26
C ALA A 29 -2.24 -26.91 20.66
N GLU A 30 -1.15 -26.16 20.51
CA GLU A 30 0.06 -26.59 19.81
C GLU A 30 1.33 -26.40 20.67
N ASP A 31 2.37 -27.16 20.36
CA ASP A 31 3.67 -27.01 21.00
C ASP A 31 4.41 -25.78 20.46
N GLY A 32 5.13 -25.07 21.35
CA GLY A 32 5.70 -23.76 21.05
C GLY A 32 4.74 -22.59 21.27
N GLN A 33 3.51 -22.83 21.74
CA GLN A 33 2.58 -21.77 22.14
C GLN A 33 2.82 -21.28 23.58
N ALA A 34 2.42 -20.05 23.85
CA ALA A 34 2.40 -19.39 25.14
C ALA A 34 1.08 -18.62 25.30
N LEU A 35 0.44 -18.78 26.46
CA LEU A 35 -0.74 -18.00 26.81
C LEU A 35 -0.31 -16.82 27.68
N VAL A 36 -0.61 -15.61 27.22
CA VAL A 36 -0.24 -14.36 27.88
C VAL A 36 -1.49 -13.71 28.46
N GLU A 37 -1.53 -13.49 29.78
CA GLU A 37 -2.51 -12.61 30.42
C GLU A 37 -2.06 -11.16 30.21
N VAL A 38 -2.89 -10.36 29.52
CA VAL A 38 -2.53 -8.99 29.13
C VAL A 38 -2.72 -8.05 30.31
N GLN A 39 -1.69 -7.29 30.66
CA GLN A 39 -1.71 -6.35 31.79
C GLN A 39 -1.89 -4.90 31.33
N ALA A 40 -1.30 -4.51 30.20
CA ALA A 40 -1.52 -3.21 29.57
C ALA A 40 -1.34 -3.28 28.04
N ILE A 41 -1.99 -2.36 27.33
CA ILE A 41 -1.99 -2.24 25.87
C ILE A 41 -1.80 -0.78 25.45
N ALA A 42 -1.24 -0.55 24.25
CA ALA A 42 -1.10 0.80 23.70
C ALA A 42 -1.95 1.00 22.43
N LEU A 43 -2.46 2.22 22.26
CA LEU A 43 -3.30 2.62 21.13
C LEU A 43 -2.44 3.24 20.03
N ASN A 44 -2.57 2.76 18.80
CA ASN A 44 -1.88 3.31 17.64
C ASN A 44 -2.83 4.07 16.72
N HIS A 45 -2.25 4.97 15.91
CA HIS A 45 -3.02 5.66 14.87
C HIS A 45 -3.53 4.68 13.79
N ARG A 46 -2.96 3.48 13.71
CA ARG A 46 -3.43 2.35 12.89
C ARG A 46 -4.90 2.00 13.16
N GLU A 47 -5.31 1.95 14.42
CA GLU A 47 -6.69 1.61 14.78
C GLU A 47 -7.68 2.68 14.29
N VAL A 48 -7.26 3.95 14.17
CA VAL A 48 -8.08 5.01 13.57
C VAL A 48 -8.30 4.79 12.07
N TRP A 49 -7.28 4.36 11.33
CA TRP A 49 -7.42 4.03 9.89
C TRP A 49 -8.25 2.76 9.67
N ILE A 50 -8.08 1.75 10.52
CA ILE A 50 -8.88 0.52 10.53
C ILE A 50 -10.36 0.85 10.78
N ARG A 51 -10.66 1.68 11.79
CA ARG A 51 -12.03 2.14 12.04
C ARG A 51 -12.59 2.96 10.87
N LYS A 52 -11.79 3.82 10.23
CA LYS A 52 -12.21 4.58 9.03
C LYS A 52 -12.42 3.74 7.75
N GLY A 53 -12.15 2.43 7.76
CA GLY A 53 -12.16 1.61 6.54
C GLY A 53 -11.05 1.98 5.55
N GLN A 54 -10.00 2.67 6.02
CA GLN A 54 -8.92 3.26 5.22
C GLN A 54 -7.57 2.54 5.39
N TYR A 55 -7.59 1.33 5.91
CA TYR A 55 -6.43 0.46 6.09
C TYR A 55 -6.56 -0.79 5.21
N PRO A 56 -5.47 -1.33 4.62
CA PRO A 56 -5.55 -2.55 3.81
C PRO A 56 -5.83 -3.78 4.67
N GLY A 57 -6.57 -4.75 4.13
CA GLY A 57 -6.76 -6.08 4.75
C GLY A 57 -7.59 -6.09 6.04
N ILE A 58 -8.52 -5.13 6.22
CA ILE A 58 -9.40 -5.10 7.39
C ILE A 58 -10.32 -6.33 7.40
N ILE A 59 -10.39 -7.03 8.54
CA ILE A 59 -11.34 -8.12 8.78
C ILE A 59 -12.27 -7.73 9.93
N LEU A 60 -13.58 -7.72 9.66
CA LEU A 60 -14.62 -7.47 10.66
C LEU A 60 -14.72 -8.65 11.64
N GLY A 61 -14.93 -8.37 12.93
CA GLY A 61 -14.88 -9.35 14.01
C GLY A 61 -13.46 -9.70 14.49
N SER A 62 -12.40 -9.25 13.79
CA SER A 62 -11.01 -9.41 14.26
C SER A 62 -10.74 -8.56 15.50
N VAL A 63 -10.02 -9.11 16.48
CA VAL A 63 -9.58 -8.37 17.69
C VAL A 63 -8.60 -7.27 17.28
N LEU A 64 -8.71 -6.08 17.87
CA LEU A 64 -7.89 -4.92 17.51
C LEU A 64 -6.50 -4.90 18.21
N GLY A 65 -5.62 -4.06 17.67
CA GLY A 65 -4.35 -3.67 18.30
C GLY A 65 -3.19 -4.66 18.15
N ALA A 66 -1.97 -4.10 18.20
CA ALA A 66 -0.71 -4.86 18.06
C ALA A 66 0.25 -4.71 19.26
N ASP A 67 -0.01 -3.79 20.17
CA ASP A 67 0.88 -3.40 21.27
C ASP A 67 0.35 -3.86 22.63
N ALA A 68 1.08 -4.77 23.28
CA ALA A 68 0.75 -5.29 24.61
C ALA A 68 1.99 -5.67 25.44
N VAL A 69 1.82 -5.56 26.76
CA VAL A 69 2.63 -6.27 27.77
C VAL A 69 1.73 -7.17 28.60
N GLY A 70 2.24 -8.31 29.01
CA GLY A 70 1.51 -9.28 29.82
C GLY A 70 2.41 -10.18 30.65
N LYS A 71 1.80 -11.20 31.26
CA LYS A 71 2.49 -12.28 31.97
C LYS A 71 2.20 -13.60 31.28
N VAL A 72 3.21 -14.46 31.18
CA VAL A 72 3.00 -15.86 30.77
C VAL A 72 2.21 -16.59 31.85
N VAL A 73 1.06 -17.17 31.49
CA VAL A 73 0.13 -17.89 32.39
C VAL A 73 -0.18 -19.31 31.87
N GLY A 74 0.68 -19.82 31.00
CA GLY A 74 0.62 -21.16 30.45
C GLY A 74 1.59 -21.31 29.28
N LEU A 75 2.25 -22.45 29.20
CA LEU A 75 3.18 -22.81 28.12
C LEU A 75 2.87 -24.21 27.62
N ARG A 76 3.05 -24.45 26.32
CA ARG A 76 2.94 -25.79 25.72
C ARG A 76 4.15 -26.10 24.84
N GLY A 77 4.63 -27.34 24.92
CA GLY A 77 5.95 -27.73 24.39
C GLY A 77 7.13 -27.18 25.20
N ASN A 78 8.33 -27.67 24.88
CA ASN A 78 9.63 -27.20 25.42
C ASN A 78 9.92 -27.51 26.92
N ALA A 79 9.29 -28.54 27.49
CA ALA A 79 9.50 -28.98 28.89
C ALA A 79 10.67 -29.97 29.11
N SER A 80 11.48 -30.27 28.08
CA SER A 80 12.50 -31.34 28.12
C SER A 80 13.85 -30.95 27.48
N SER A 81 14.37 -29.76 27.78
CA SER A 81 15.82 -29.48 27.68
C SER A 81 16.18 -28.21 28.46
N SER A 82 17.48 -27.90 28.61
CA SER A 82 17.99 -26.63 29.15
C SER A 82 17.78 -25.44 28.20
N SER A 83 16.64 -25.38 27.51
CA SER A 83 16.28 -24.45 26.42
C SER A 83 14.95 -23.71 26.63
N GLN A 84 14.30 -23.89 27.79
CA GLN A 84 13.03 -23.24 28.08
C GLN A 84 13.22 -21.71 28.24
N ARG A 85 12.79 -20.95 27.21
CA ARG A 85 13.02 -19.50 27.07
C ARG A 85 12.20 -18.64 28.05
N PHE A 86 11.07 -19.17 28.54
CA PHE A 86 10.14 -18.51 29.45
C PHE A 86 9.57 -19.48 30.48
N VAL A 87 9.20 -18.96 31.65
CA VAL A 87 8.42 -19.67 32.69
C VAL A 87 7.10 -18.95 32.96
N GLU A 88 6.14 -19.62 33.62
CA GLU A 88 4.94 -18.92 34.09
C GLU A 88 5.31 -17.82 35.10
N GLY A 89 4.60 -16.70 35.01
CA GLY A 89 4.93 -15.45 35.71
C GLY A 89 5.93 -14.56 34.97
N ASP A 90 6.63 -15.02 33.92
CA ASP A 90 7.51 -14.15 33.13
C ASP A 90 6.72 -12.99 32.50
N ARG A 91 7.24 -11.78 32.69
CA ARG A 91 6.67 -10.54 32.14
C ARG A 91 7.19 -10.32 30.73
N VAL A 92 6.29 -10.26 29.75
CA VAL A 92 6.63 -10.25 28.32
C VAL A 92 5.92 -9.15 27.54
N VAL A 93 6.61 -8.61 26.53
CA VAL A 93 6.02 -7.80 25.45
C VAL A 93 5.79 -8.69 24.22
N VAL A 94 4.75 -8.37 23.45
CA VAL A 94 4.36 -9.10 22.23
C VAL A 94 5.01 -8.43 21.01
N MET A 95 5.48 -9.23 20.04
CA MET A 95 5.91 -8.75 18.73
C MET A 95 4.68 -8.24 17.95
N PRO A 96 4.68 -7.00 17.39
CA PRO A 96 3.49 -6.41 16.77
C PRO A 96 3.15 -6.98 15.37
N SER A 97 3.89 -7.99 14.91
CA SER A 97 3.80 -8.55 13.56
C SER A 97 4.41 -9.96 13.45
N ILE A 98 4.10 -10.69 12.38
CA ILE A 98 4.65 -12.01 12.04
C ILE A 98 5.19 -12.04 10.60
N GLY A 99 5.88 -13.13 10.23
CA GLY A 99 6.42 -13.37 8.88
C GLY A 99 7.74 -12.65 8.57
N TRP A 100 8.45 -12.16 9.60
CA TRP A 100 9.73 -11.47 9.44
C TRP A 100 10.71 -11.81 10.56
N ASP A 101 11.74 -12.60 10.25
CA ASP A 101 12.72 -13.06 11.23
C ASP A 101 13.91 -12.10 11.35
N LYS A 102 14.68 -11.88 10.28
CA LYS A 102 15.99 -11.21 10.39
C LYS A 102 16.47 -10.41 9.17
N ASP A 103 15.93 -10.62 7.96
CA ASP A 103 16.46 -9.95 6.77
C ASP A 103 16.24 -8.43 6.80
N THR A 104 17.33 -7.67 6.76
CA THR A 104 17.33 -6.20 6.82
C THR A 104 16.72 -5.55 5.56
N ARG A 105 16.57 -6.29 4.46
CA ARG A 105 15.94 -5.84 3.22
C ARG A 105 14.43 -5.68 3.39
N GLY A 106 13.75 -6.79 3.66
CA GLY A 106 12.29 -6.95 3.80
C GLY A 106 11.94 -8.30 4.45
N PRO A 107 10.66 -8.60 4.68
CA PRO A 107 10.21 -9.89 5.23
C PRO A 107 10.63 -11.10 4.39
N GLU A 108 10.90 -12.22 5.04
CA GLU A 108 11.17 -13.50 4.37
C GLU A 108 9.88 -14.25 3.97
N GLU A 109 8.77 -14.01 4.66
CA GLU A 109 7.49 -14.71 4.50
C GLU A 109 6.31 -13.74 4.28
N ALA A 110 5.08 -14.26 4.27
CA ALA A 110 3.87 -13.45 4.23
C ALA A 110 3.75 -12.61 5.52
N TYR A 111 3.93 -11.30 5.38
CA TYR A 111 4.05 -10.37 6.49
C TYR A 111 2.70 -9.78 6.93
N TYR A 112 2.38 -9.92 8.21
CA TYR A 112 1.14 -9.43 8.81
C TYR A 112 1.40 -8.65 10.10
N ILE A 113 0.63 -7.57 10.31
CA ILE A 113 0.61 -6.79 11.56
C ILE A 113 -0.60 -7.24 12.38
N LEU A 114 -0.40 -7.44 13.69
CA LEU A 114 -1.45 -7.96 14.58
C LEU A 114 -2.69 -7.06 14.63
N GLY A 115 -3.85 -7.70 14.65
CA GLY A 115 -5.15 -7.12 14.97
C GLY A 115 -5.85 -6.34 13.86
N GLY A 116 -7.17 -6.41 13.85
CA GLY A 116 -8.05 -5.75 12.89
C GLY A 116 -7.92 -6.25 11.44
N GLY A 117 -7.25 -7.39 11.23
CA GLY A 117 -6.99 -8.01 9.93
C GLY A 117 -6.87 -9.53 10.07
N HIS A 118 -6.02 -10.15 9.24
CA HIS A 118 -5.75 -11.60 9.21
C HIS A 118 -5.36 -12.14 10.60
N GLU A 119 -4.33 -11.53 11.21
CA GLU A 119 -3.88 -11.90 12.54
C GLU A 119 -4.74 -11.27 13.63
N GLN A 120 -5.03 -12.05 14.66
CA GLN A 120 -5.77 -11.57 15.84
C GLN A 120 -4.93 -10.58 16.64
N GLY A 121 -5.61 -9.55 17.16
CA GLY A 121 -5.00 -8.49 17.94
C GLY A 121 -4.85 -8.81 19.42
N VAL A 122 -4.14 -7.92 20.10
CA VAL A 122 -3.80 -8.05 21.52
C VAL A 122 -4.74 -7.31 22.47
N PHE A 123 -5.79 -6.64 21.97
CA PHE A 123 -6.78 -5.95 22.81
C PHE A 123 -7.81 -6.92 23.41
N SER A 124 -7.33 -7.86 24.22
CA SER A 124 -8.12 -8.89 24.91
C SER A 124 -7.49 -9.24 26.27
N GLU A 125 -8.26 -9.84 27.18
CA GLU A 125 -7.75 -10.21 28.51
C GLU A 125 -6.61 -11.27 28.44
N TYR A 126 -6.63 -12.12 27.40
CA TYR A 126 -5.57 -13.09 27.13
C TYR A 126 -5.23 -13.12 25.64
N TYR A 127 -3.95 -13.26 25.31
CA TYR A 127 -3.45 -13.44 23.95
C TYR A 127 -2.70 -14.78 23.83
N LEU A 128 -2.96 -15.53 22.75
CA LEU A 128 -2.25 -16.77 22.44
C LEU A 128 -1.11 -16.45 21.47
N ALA A 129 0.11 -16.45 21.98
CA ALA A 129 1.31 -16.18 21.21
C ALA A 129 2.05 -17.47 20.85
N ARG A 130 2.87 -17.43 19.79
CA ARG A 130 4.01 -18.35 19.67
C ARG A 130 5.15 -17.86 20.58
N GLN A 131 5.85 -18.76 21.26
CA GLN A 131 6.98 -18.48 22.16
C GLN A 131 8.14 -17.74 21.46
N GLU A 132 8.24 -17.86 20.14
CA GLU A 132 9.18 -17.11 19.31
C GLU A 132 8.84 -15.61 19.20
N ASN A 133 7.56 -15.23 19.31
CA ASN A 133 7.04 -13.88 19.05
C ASN A 133 6.69 -13.11 20.34
N ILE A 134 7.17 -13.58 21.49
CA ILE A 134 7.17 -12.87 22.78
C ILE A 134 8.60 -12.69 23.30
N PHE A 135 8.82 -11.63 24.07
CA PHE A 135 10.14 -11.19 24.53
C PHE A 135 10.05 -10.67 25.96
N LYS A 136 11.07 -10.86 26.80
CA LYS A 136 11.03 -10.36 28.18
C LYS A 136 10.94 -8.83 28.20
N ALA A 137 9.98 -8.31 28.95
CA ALA A 137 9.76 -6.86 29.05
C ALA A 137 10.92 -6.20 29.80
N PRO A 138 11.49 -5.07 29.32
CA PRO A 138 12.58 -4.38 30.02
C PRO A 138 12.21 -4.03 31.46
N GLU A 139 13.01 -4.53 32.42
CA GLU A 139 12.71 -4.50 33.87
C GLU A 139 12.48 -3.09 34.42
N HIS A 140 13.13 -2.07 33.86
CA HIS A 140 13.02 -0.69 34.33
C HIS A 140 11.74 0.01 33.85
N LEU A 141 11.00 -0.56 32.90
CA LEU A 141 9.75 0.00 32.38
C LEU A 141 8.54 -0.49 33.16
N THR A 142 7.62 0.42 33.49
CA THR A 142 6.25 0.08 33.94
C THR A 142 5.46 -0.59 32.81
N ASP A 143 4.31 -1.21 33.12
CA ASP A 143 3.51 -1.90 32.10
C ASP A 143 3.01 -0.97 31.00
N ASN A 144 2.61 0.26 31.35
CA ASN A 144 2.21 1.27 30.36
C ASN A 144 3.36 1.68 29.43
N GLU A 145 4.59 1.80 29.95
CA GLU A 145 5.76 2.12 29.12
C GLU A 145 6.21 0.93 28.26
N ALA A 146 6.12 -0.29 28.79
CA ALA A 146 6.48 -1.51 28.06
C ALA A 146 5.47 -1.83 26.95
N ALA A 147 4.18 -1.61 27.20
CA ALA A 147 3.13 -1.74 26.18
C ALA A 147 3.24 -0.66 25.08
N ALA A 148 3.72 0.55 25.40
CA ALA A 148 3.91 1.63 24.43
C ALA A 148 5.15 1.48 23.52
N LEU A 149 5.90 0.38 23.66
CA LEU A 149 7.17 0.15 22.97
C LEU A 149 7.09 -0.60 21.63
N PRO A 150 6.26 -1.65 21.40
CA PRO A 150 6.51 -2.58 20.30
C PRO A 150 6.41 -1.97 18.89
N LEU A 151 5.22 -1.58 18.42
CA LEU A 151 5.01 -1.05 17.06
C LEU A 151 5.79 0.24 16.83
N ALA A 152 5.65 1.20 17.76
CA ALA A 152 6.24 2.52 17.63
C ALA A 152 7.77 2.48 17.73
N GLY A 153 8.31 1.70 18.66
CA GLY A 153 9.75 1.54 18.87
C GLY A 153 10.42 0.71 17.79
N LEU A 154 9.81 -0.38 17.30
CA LEU A 154 10.37 -1.22 16.24
C LEU A 154 10.45 -0.44 14.92
N THR A 155 9.37 0.26 14.56
CA THR A 155 9.35 1.16 13.39
C THR A 155 10.44 2.24 13.48
N ALA A 156 10.63 2.82 14.67
CA ALA A 156 11.69 3.80 14.91
C ALA A 156 13.09 3.19 14.82
N PHE A 157 13.32 2.01 15.42
CA PHE A 157 14.61 1.32 15.43
C PHE A 157 15.10 1.00 14.01
N ARG A 158 14.23 0.37 13.20
CA ARG A 158 14.52 0.08 11.80
C ARG A 158 14.74 1.34 10.98
N ALA A 159 13.95 2.39 11.20
CA ALA A 159 14.11 3.66 10.49
C ALA A 159 15.46 4.32 10.82
N VAL A 160 15.85 4.35 12.11
CA VAL A 160 17.08 4.98 12.60
C VAL A 160 18.33 4.17 12.21
N PHE A 161 18.41 2.91 12.61
CA PHE A 161 19.65 2.12 12.48
C PHE A 161 19.73 1.37 11.14
N THR A 162 18.71 0.61 10.77
CA THR A 162 18.79 -0.27 9.58
C THR A 162 18.69 0.48 8.26
N LYS A 163 17.72 1.40 8.14
CA LYS A 163 17.53 2.21 6.92
C LYS A 163 18.32 3.51 6.98
N GLY A 164 18.30 4.21 8.11
CA GLY A 164 18.98 5.49 8.31
C GLY A 164 20.48 5.38 8.52
N GLN A 165 20.97 4.26 9.05
CA GLN A 165 22.38 4.03 9.38
C GLN A 165 22.94 5.12 10.32
N VAL A 166 22.10 5.63 11.22
CA VAL A 166 22.42 6.70 12.16
C VAL A 166 23.54 6.27 13.10
N SER A 167 24.54 7.13 13.21
CA SER A 167 25.75 6.94 14.01
C SER A 167 26.14 8.22 14.77
N LYS A 168 27.03 8.06 15.76
CA LYS A 168 27.44 9.13 16.66
C LYS A 168 28.00 10.35 15.88
N GLY A 169 27.51 11.54 16.23
CA GLY A 169 27.95 12.82 15.66
C GLY A 169 27.23 13.25 14.37
N GLN A 170 26.48 12.36 13.70
CA GLN A 170 25.71 12.72 12.51
C GLN A 170 24.57 13.69 12.80
N ASN A 171 24.26 14.58 11.85
CA ASN A 171 23.12 15.49 11.93
C ASN A 171 21.86 14.78 11.41
N VAL A 172 20.88 14.55 12.30
CA VAL A 172 19.64 13.83 11.98
C VAL A 172 18.44 14.76 12.09
N LEU A 173 17.60 14.81 11.06
CA LEU A 173 16.33 15.55 11.09
C LEU A 173 15.15 14.58 11.25
N ILE A 174 14.31 14.79 12.26
CA ILE A 174 13.07 14.05 12.46
C ILE A 174 11.88 14.96 12.15
N THR A 175 11.01 14.55 11.23
CA THR A 175 9.83 15.34 10.85
C THR A 175 8.63 15.06 11.76
N GLY A 176 7.77 16.06 11.97
CA GLY A 176 6.47 15.87 12.64
C GLY A 176 6.57 15.40 14.10
N ILE A 177 7.50 15.94 14.88
CA ILE A 177 7.73 15.50 16.26
C ILE A 177 6.47 15.69 17.13
N GLY A 178 6.19 14.66 17.93
CA GLY A 178 4.95 14.50 18.70
C GLY A 178 4.17 13.23 18.36
N GLY A 179 4.44 12.58 17.22
CA GLY A 179 4.00 11.21 16.96
C GLY A 179 4.88 10.18 17.68
N GLY A 180 4.32 9.03 18.07
CA GLY A 180 5.03 8.00 18.86
C GLY A 180 6.34 7.52 18.22
N VAL A 181 6.33 7.15 16.93
CA VAL A 181 7.53 6.75 16.19
C VAL A 181 8.58 7.87 16.17
N ALA A 182 8.17 9.13 16.00
CA ALA A 182 9.09 10.27 15.97
C ALA A 182 9.73 10.56 17.34
N LEU A 183 8.98 10.37 18.44
CA LEU A 183 9.48 10.49 19.81
C LEU A 183 10.45 9.35 20.15
N MET A 184 10.13 8.10 19.77
CA MET A 184 11.05 6.98 19.91
C MET A 184 12.32 7.18 19.07
N ALA A 185 12.20 7.61 17.82
CA ALA A 185 13.35 7.90 16.95
C ALA A 185 14.24 9.02 17.53
N LEU A 186 13.66 10.05 18.15
CA LEU A 186 14.41 11.08 18.87
C LEU A 186 15.25 10.47 20.00
N GLN A 187 14.64 9.66 20.87
CA GLN A 187 15.33 9.04 22.00
C GLN A 187 16.43 8.07 21.53
N LEU A 188 16.18 7.26 20.48
CA LEU A 188 17.17 6.35 19.91
C LEU A 188 18.36 7.10 19.29
N CYS A 189 18.12 8.15 18.50
CA CYS A 189 19.18 8.96 17.89
C CYS A 189 20.01 9.71 18.95
N VAL A 190 19.39 10.29 19.97
CA VAL A 190 20.09 10.97 21.08
C VAL A 190 20.95 9.96 21.86
N ALA A 191 20.42 8.77 22.16
CA ALA A 191 21.16 7.71 22.84
C ALA A 191 22.32 7.13 22.02
N ALA A 192 22.21 7.12 20.68
CA ALA A 192 23.31 6.83 19.76
C ALA A 192 24.35 7.95 19.65
N GLY A 193 24.11 9.11 20.28
CA GLY A 193 24.99 10.28 20.26
C GLY A 193 24.93 11.08 18.96
N ALA A 194 23.80 11.04 18.24
CA ALA A 194 23.57 11.86 17.05
C ALA A 194 23.07 13.27 17.41
N ASN A 195 23.31 14.23 16.50
CA ASN A 195 22.84 15.61 16.60
C ASN A 195 21.41 15.71 16.06
N VAL A 196 20.40 15.55 16.93
CA VAL A 196 19.00 15.51 16.48
C VAL A 196 18.37 16.89 16.39
N TYR A 197 17.76 17.19 15.24
CA TYR A 197 16.92 18.35 14.99
C TYR A 197 15.50 17.90 14.64
N VAL A 198 14.49 18.71 14.97
CA VAL A 198 13.08 18.32 14.80
C VAL A 198 12.25 19.36 14.04
N THR A 199 11.18 18.92 13.37
CA THR A 199 10.13 19.82 12.86
C THR A 199 8.78 19.54 13.50
N SER A 200 7.99 20.57 13.78
CA SER A 200 6.57 20.42 14.17
C SER A 200 5.73 21.57 13.62
N SER A 201 4.42 21.52 13.85
CA SER A 201 3.49 22.65 13.60
C SER A 201 3.12 23.41 14.89
N ASP A 202 3.73 23.00 16.00
CA ASP A 202 3.39 23.34 17.38
C ASP A 202 4.70 23.50 18.16
N GLU A 203 4.94 24.70 18.68
CA GLU A 203 6.18 25.05 19.37
C GLU A 203 6.32 24.33 20.71
N VAL A 204 5.21 24.00 21.39
CA VAL A 204 5.23 23.27 22.67
C VAL A 204 5.79 21.85 22.47
N LYS A 205 5.53 21.24 21.30
CA LYS A 205 6.14 19.94 20.93
C LYS A 205 7.62 20.06 20.61
N ILE A 206 8.07 21.17 20.03
CA ILE A 206 9.49 21.44 19.76
C ILE A 206 10.26 21.63 21.08
N GLN A 207 9.74 22.45 22.01
CA GLN A 207 10.38 22.65 23.31
C GLN A 207 10.42 21.37 24.16
N LYS A 208 9.35 20.54 24.12
CA LYS A 208 9.37 19.20 24.73
C LYS A 208 10.39 18.26 24.10
N ALA A 209 10.60 18.33 22.78
CA ALA A 209 11.64 17.55 22.10
C ALA A 209 13.06 18.01 22.45
N ILE A 210 13.28 19.31 22.64
CA ILE A 210 14.56 19.87 23.12
C ILE A 210 14.85 19.38 24.55
N ALA A 211 13.84 19.37 25.43
CA ALA A 211 13.96 18.78 26.76
C ALA A 211 14.23 17.25 26.76
N LEU A 212 13.92 16.55 25.67
CA LEU A 212 14.26 15.14 25.42
C LEU A 212 15.61 14.95 24.70
N GLY A 213 16.38 16.02 24.47
CA GLY A 213 17.74 15.97 23.92
C GLY A 213 17.90 16.41 22.46
N ALA A 214 16.85 16.92 21.80
CA ALA A 214 17.02 17.55 20.49
C ALA A 214 17.86 18.84 20.61
N LYS A 215 18.83 19.05 19.71
CA LYS A 215 19.65 20.27 19.66
C LYS A 215 18.86 21.52 19.28
N GLY A 216 17.70 21.35 18.64
CA GLY A 216 16.80 22.43 18.25
C GLY A 216 15.68 21.94 17.34
N GLY A 217 14.79 22.84 16.98
CA GLY A 217 13.74 22.53 16.01
C GLY A 217 13.13 23.76 15.36
N VAL A 218 12.26 23.51 14.39
CA VAL A 218 11.61 24.56 13.58
C VAL A 218 10.13 24.28 13.39
N ASN A 219 9.32 25.33 13.50
CA ASN A 219 7.91 25.25 13.17
C ASN A 219 7.75 25.32 11.65
N TYR A 220 7.29 24.23 11.00
CA TYR A 220 7.17 24.17 9.54
C TYR A 220 6.01 25.01 8.98
N ARG A 221 5.21 25.67 9.83
CA ARG A 221 4.23 26.69 9.45
C ARG A 221 4.84 28.09 9.29
N GLU A 222 6.05 28.34 9.79
CA GLU A 222 6.73 29.63 9.62
C GLU A 222 7.20 29.82 8.16
N GLU A 223 7.15 31.07 7.68
CA GLU A 223 7.85 31.42 6.44
C GLU A 223 9.34 31.07 6.53
N LYS A 224 9.89 30.53 5.43
CA LYS A 224 11.33 30.29 5.27
C LYS A 224 11.94 29.42 6.39
N TRP A 225 11.16 28.55 7.04
CA TRP A 225 11.63 27.67 8.12
C TRP A 225 12.86 26.83 7.76
N GLY A 226 13.06 26.48 6.49
CA GLY A 226 14.28 25.81 6.00
C GLY A 226 15.55 26.66 6.17
N ALA A 227 15.45 27.99 6.08
CA ALA A 227 16.55 28.90 6.40
C ALA A 227 16.80 28.96 7.92
N LYS A 228 15.74 28.97 8.74
CA LYS A 228 15.84 28.84 10.22
C LYS A 228 16.57 27.55 10.61
N LEU A 229 16.23 26.42 9.96
CA LEU A 229 16.88 25.14 10.17
C LEU A 229 18.35 25.15 9.73
N LYS A 230 18.67 25.77 8.57
CA LYS A 230 20.07 25.96 8.13
C LYS A 230 20.90 26.76 9.14
N SER A 231 20.30 27.78 9.77
CA SER A 231 20.96 28.57 10.81
C SER A 231 21.18 27.76 12.10
N LEU A 232 20.22 26.93 12.53
CA LEU A 232 20.40 26.02 13.67
C LEU A 232 21.51 24.98 13.43
N LEU A 233 21.63 24.49 12.20
CA LEU A 233 22.74 23.63 11.76
C LEU A 233 24.09 24.35 11.67
N SER A 234 24.16 25.67 11.89
CA SER A 234 25.37 26.49 11.71
C SER A 234 26.02 26.40 10.31
N GLY A 235 25.26 25.93 9.31
CA GLY A 235 25.74 25.67 7.96
C GLY A 235 26.13 24.21 7.67
N ASP A 236 26.24 23.34 8.67
CA ASP A 236 26.49 21.91 8.48
C ASP A 236 25.33 21.23 7.73
N PRO A 237 25.59 20.16 6.96
CA PRO A 237 24.54 19.41 6.29
C PRO A 237 23.84 18.43 7.24
N ILE A 238 22.66 17.96 6.83
CA ILE A 238 21.93 16.85 7.45
C ILE A 238 22.43 15.54 6.83
N ASP A 239 22.82 14.56 7.65
CA ASP A 239 23.22 13.23 7.20
C ASP A 239 22.02 12.35 6.83
N VAL A 240 21.02 12.35 7.73
CA VAL A 240 19.88 11.43 7.70
C VAL A 240 18.60 12.20 8.01
N VAL A 241 17.55 11.96 7.24
CA VAL A 241 16.18 12.41 7.54
C VAL A 241 15.33 11.20 7.89
N ILE A 242 14.57 11.28 8.99
CA ILE A 242 13.61 10.28 9.44
C ILE A 242 12.21 10.90 9.33
N ASP A 243 11.45 10.49 8.31
CA ASP A 243 10.19 11.13 7.92
C ASP A 243 8.97 10.20 8.05
N GLY A 244 7.94 10.69 8.74
CA GLY A 244 6.61 10.07 8.79
C GLY A 244 5.50 10.92 8.14
N ALA A 245 5.83 12.11 7.65
CA ALA A 245 4.86 13.11 7.21
C ALA A 245 4.80 13.22 5.68
N SER A 246 5.97 13.30 5.03
CA SER A 246 6.14 13.58 3.59
C SER A 246 5.40 14.86 3.14
N GLY A 247 5.11 15.00 1.83
CA GLY A 247 4.52 16.21 1.26
C GLY A 247 5.53 17.34 1.00
N ASP A 248 5.03 18.57 0.87
CA ASP A 248 5.78 19.68 0.28
C ASP A 248 7.00 20.16 1.10
N GLY A 249 7.03 19.90 2.41
CA GLY A 249 8.14 20.27 3.28
C GLY A 249 9.49 19.66 2.87
N VAL A 250 9.47 18.52 2.15
CA VAL A 250 10.66 17.84 1.60
C VAL A 250 11.47 18.78 0.69
N LYS A 251 10.82 19.72 -0.01
CA LYS A 251 11.47 20.73 -0.87
C LYS A 251 12.40 21.67 -0.09
N SER A 252 12.14 21.87 1.21
CA SER A 252 13.00 22.65 2.12
C SER A 252 14.09 21.81 2.78
N ILE A 253 13.93 20.49 2.83
CA ILE A 253 14.86 19.54 3.46
C ILE A 253 15.96 19.11 2.49
N VAL A 254 15.62 18.78 1.24
CA VAL A 254 16.58 18.34 0.21
C VAL A 254 17.74 19.33 -0.02
N PRO A 255 17.56 20.66 0.02
CA PRO A 255 18.66 21.63 0.01
C PRO A 255 19.71 21.43 1.11
N LEU A 256 19.34 20.87 2.27
CA LEU A 256 20.14 20.79 3.49
C LEU A 256 20.78 19.41 3.73
N LEU A 257 20.31 18.34 3.07
CA LEU A 257 20.94 17.02 3.10
C LEU A 257 22.37 17.06 2.54
N ARG A 258 23.32 16.30 3.10
CA ARG A 258 24.65 16.12 2.48
C ARG A 258 24.54 15.42 1.12
N LEU A 259 25.59 15.52 0.31
CA LEU A 259 25.73 14.66 -0.86
C LEU A 259 25.82 13.19 -0.39
N GLY A 260 25.09 12.29 -1.05
CA GLY A 260 24.91 10.91 -0.59
C GLY A 260 24.08 10.77 0.69
N GLY A 261 23.34 11.81 1.10
CA GLY A 261 22.52 11.79 2.32
C GLY A 261 21.33 10.83 2.22
N ILE A 262 20.83 10.36 3.37
CA ILE A 262 19.77 9.35 3.43
C ILE A 262 18.44 10.00 3.84
N PHE A 263 17.37 9.69 3.10
CA PHE A 263 16.00 10.07 3.46
C PHE A 263 15.18 8.80 3.70
N VAL A 264 14.86 8.52 4.97
CA VAL A 264 14.04 7.38 5.38
C VAL A 264 12.58 7.82 5.49
N SER A 265 11.69 7.19 4.73
CA SER A 265 10.24 7.39 4.83
C SER A 265 9.60 6.17 5.48
N TYR A 266 9.01 6.35 6.67
CA TYR A 266 8.23 5.32 7.37
C TYR A 266 6.72 5.61 7.37
N GLY A 267 6.31 6.78 6.89
CA GLY A 267 4.92 7.22 6.87
C GLY A 267 4.70 8.38 5.90
N MET A 268 3.44 8.59 5.53
CA MET A 268 3.01 9.57 4.53
C MET A 268 1.75 10.34 4.98
N THR A 269 1.69 10.73 6.26
CA THR A 269 0.47 11.26 6.91
C THR A 269 -0.07 12.54 6.27
N VAL A 270 0.76 13.37 5.61
CA VAL A 270 0.32 14.63 4.99
C VAL A 270 -0.22 14.41 3.58
N LYS A 271 0.46 13.58 2.77
CA LYS A 271 0.06 13.18 1.41
C LYS A 271 0.62 11.79 1.11
N PRO A 272 -0.13 10.86 0.48
CA PRO A 272 0.33 9.52 0.08
C PRO A 272 1.29 9.56 -1.14
N GLN A 273 2.26 10.49 -1.13
CA GLN A 273 3.26 10.68 -2.17
C GLN A 273 4.48 11.40 -1.61
N LEU A 274 5.67 10.84 -1.89
CA LEU A 274 6.96 11.51 -1.75
C LEU A 274 7.44 11.98 -3.12
N ALA A 275 7.73 13.27 -3.25
CA ALA A 275 8.22 13.85 -4.51
C ALA A 275 9.72 13.64 -4.67
N TYR A 276 10.13 12.51 -5.26
CA TYR A 276 11.51 12.30 -5.69
C TYR A 276 11.82 13.18 -6.92
N THR A 277 12.92 13.94 -6.87
CA THR A 277 13.22 14.98 -7.89
C THR A 277 14.63 14.86 -8.44
N MET A 278 14.89 15.47 -9.60
CA MET A 278 16.24 15.57 -10.17
C MET A 278 17.25 16.25 -9.23
N SER A 279 16.81 17.11 -8.29
CA SER A 279 17.71 17.67 -7.27
C SER A 279 18.20 16.61 -6.28
N MET A 280 17.40 15.58 -5.99
CA MET A 280 17.79 14.45 -5.16
C MET A 280 18.73 13.51 -5.93
N VAL A 281 18.42 13.23 -7.20
CA VAL A 281 19.27 12.43 -8.11
C VAL A 281 20.67 13.05 -8.25
N LEU A 282 20.76 14.34 -8.59
CA LEU A 282 22.03 15.06 -8.77
C LEU A 282 22.85 15.22 -7.47
N ARG A 283 22.26 14.92 -6.31
CA ARG A 283 22.92 14.91 -5.00
C ARG A 283 23.19 13.50 -4.46
N ASN A 284 22.88 12.46 -5.25
CA ASN A 284 22.96 11.04 -4.88
C ASN A 284 22.17 10.70 -3.60
N ILE A 285 21.02 11.33 -3.35
CA ILE A 285 20.22 11.10 -2.14
C ILE A 285 19.56 9.73 -2.18
N GLU A 286 19.85 8.89 -1.18
CA GLU A 286 19.20 7.60 -1.03
C GLU A 286 17.82 7.76 -0.35
N VAL A 287 16.75 7.48 -1.08
CA VAL A 287 15.39 7.40 -0.51
C VAL A 287 15.10 5.94 -0.11
N LYS A 288 14.85 5.70 1.18
CA LYS A 288 14.64 4.36 1.75
C LYS A 288 13.26 4.27 2.40
N GLY A 289 12.43 3.36 1.90
CA GLY A 289 11.19 2.98 2.57
C GLY A 289 11.47 2.17 3.84
N SER A 290 10.70 2.42 4.89
CA SER A 290 10.67 1.60 6.10
C SER A 290 9.23 1.24 6.46
N THR A 291 9.04 0.05 7.02
CA THR A 291 7.79 -0.40 7.63
C THR A 291 8.16 -1.37 8.76
N MET A 292 7.56 -1.17 9.94
CA MET A 292 7.79 -1.97 11.16
C MET A 292 9.26 -2.41 11.34
N GLY A 293 9.51 -3.72 11.39
CA GLY A 293 10.82 -4.35 11.37
C GLY A 293 10.74 -5.84 11.67
N SER A 294 11.90 -6.49 11.62
CA SER A 294 12.05 -7.92 11.86
C SER A 294 12.06 -8.28 13.34
N ARG A 295 11.87 -9.56 13.65
CA ARG A 295 12.02 -10.12 15.00
C ARG A 295 13.40 -9.82 15.61
N LEU A 296 14.47 -9.95 14.80
CA LEU A 296 15.84 -9.60 15.22
C LEU A 296 15.99 -8.09 15.51
N GLU A 297 15.36 -7.22 14.72
CA GLU A 297 15.35 -5.77 15.00
C GLU A 297 14.58 -5.45 16.29
N PHE A 298 13.58 -6.27 16.65
CA PHE A 298 12.86 -6.12 17.92
C PHE A 298 13.69 -6.58 19.13
N GLU A 299 14.43 -7.69 19.04
CA GLU A 299 15.40 -8.07 20.08
C GLU A 299 16.46 -6.97 20.29
N GLN A 300 16.99 -6.41 19.20
CA GLN A 300 17.97 -5.33 19.24
C GLN A 300 17.40 -4.02 19.83
N LEU A 301 16.14 -3.67 19.53
CA LEU A 301 15.44 -2.56 20.19
C LEU A 301 15.36 -2.78 21.70
N LEU A 302 14.89 -3.95 22.15
CA LEU A 302 14.68 -4.23 23.57
C LEU A 302 16.01 -4.23 24.32
N GLU A 303 17.08 -4.76 23.72
CA GLU A 303 18.43 -4.68 24.28
C GLU A 303 18.93 -3.23 24.37
N PHE A 304 18.75 -2.44 23.30
CA PHE A 304 19.17 -1.03 23.26
C PHE A 304 18.42 -0.17 24.30
N VAL A 305 17.10 -0.33 24.41
CA VAL A 305 16.26 0.32 25.43
C VAL A 305 16.69 -0.10 26.85
N SER A 306 17.02 -1.37 27.06
CA SER A 306 17.49 -1.91 28.35
C SER A 306 18.89 -1.42 28.72
N ARG A 307 19.77 -1.24 27.74
CA ARG A 307 21.15 -0.74 27.89
C ARG A 307 21.19 0.76 28.19
N HIS A 308 20.43 1.55 27.43
CA HIS A 308 20.41 3.02 27.55
C HIS A 308 19.33 3.53 28.53
N LYS A 309 18.59 2.63 29.21
CA LYS A 309 17.51 2.93 30.16
C LYS A 309 16.46 3.92 29.63
N LEU A 310 16.16 3.80 28.34
CA LEU A 310 15.16 4.64 27.67
C LEU A 310 13.76 4.33 28.20
N ARG A 311 12.91 5.36 28.25
CA ARG A 311 11.51 5.30 28.68
C ARG A 311 10.61 5.88 27.58
N PRO A 312 9.73 5.09 26.94
CA PRO A 312 8.75 5.61 26.00
C PRO A 312 7.86 6.70 26.61
N VAL A 313 7.58 7.75 25.86
CA VAL A 313 6.82 8.92 26.35
C VAL A 313 5.32 8.63 26.34
N VAL A 314 4.83 8.00 27.41
CA VAL A 314 3.39 7.79 27.66
C VAL A 314 2.72 9.14 27.96
N SER A 315 1.83 9.59 27.08
CA SER A 315 1.17 10.92 27.19
C SER A 315 -0.06 10.93 28.10
N GLN A 316 -0.80 9.83 28.15
CA GLN A 316 -1.98 9.61 28.98
C GLN A 316 -2.06 8.11 29.35
N HIS A 317 -2.63 7.81 30.51
CA HIS A 317 -2.97 6.46 30.94
C HIS A 317 -4.47 6.40 31.25
N HIS A 318 -5.17 5.45 30.64
CA HIS A 318 -6.60 5.24 30.82
C HIS A 318 -6.81 3.92 31.61
N PRO A 319 -6.97 3.98 32.95
CA PRO A 319 -6.97 2.80 33.83
C PRO A 319 -8.14 1.84 33.61
N ARG A 320 -9.12 2.26 32.82
CA ARG A 320 -10.01 1.39 32.06
C ARG A 320 -10.08 1.99 30.66
N ILE A 321 -10.17 1.16 29.62
CA ILE A 321 -10.70 1.63 28.35
C ILE A 321 -12.19 1.85 28.56
N LYS A 322 -12.54 3.07 29.00
CA LYS A 322 -13.85 3.63 28.71
C LYS A 322 -13.94 3.76 27.19
N MET A 323 -14.53 2.74 26.55
CA MET A 323 -15.29 3.01 25.35
C MET A 323 -16.30 4.10 25.70
N ALA A 324 -16.59 4.98 24.75
CA ALA A 324 -17.57 6.03 24.94
C ALA A 324 -18.90 5.39 25.37
N ASP A 325 -19.24 5.50 26.65
CA ASP A 325 -20.55 5.16 27.13
C ASP A 325 -21.46 6.27 26.60
N HIS A 326 -22.25 5.93 25.58
CA HIS A 326 -23.10 6.89 24.90
C HIS A 326 -24.19 7.41 25.86
N GLN A 327 -24.64 6.62 26.83
CA GLN A 327 -25.49 7.13 27.92
C GLN A 327 -24.73 8.09 28.84
N GLU A 328 -23.47 7.82 29.20
CA GLU A 328 -22.66 8.75 30.01
C GLU A 328 -22.38 10.07 29.27
N LEU A 329 -22.10 10.04 27.97
CA LEU A 329 -21.92 11.25 27.16
C LEU A 329 -23.23 12.03 26.97
N ILE A 330 -24.34 11.35 26.69
CA ILE A 330 -25.68 11.98 26.66
C ILE A 330 -26.00 12.62 28.01
N ALA A 331 -25.80 11.91 29.13
CA ALA A 331 -26.07 12.43 30.46
C ALA A 331 -25.20 13.65 30.81
N ASN A 332 -23.92 13.65 30.42
CA ASN A 332 -23.04 14.81 30.60
C ASN A 332 -23.47 16.00 29.72
N PHE A 333 -23.83 15.76 28.46
CA PHE A 333 -24.33 16.82 27.56
C PHE A 333 -25.63 17.43 28.09
N VAL A 334 -26.62 16.58 28.45
CA VAL A 334 -27.87 16.99 29.09
C VAL A 334 -27.58 17.79 30.37
N GLY A 335 -26.65 17.33 31.22
CA GLY A 335 -26.30 18.00 32.47
C GLY A 335 -25.58 19.35 32.33
N ILE A 336 -24.89 19.60 31.20
CA ILE A 336 -24.19 20.86 30.94
C ILE A 336 -25.07 21.85 30.16
N VAL A 337 -25.80 21.35 29.16
CA VAL A 337 -26.54 22.16 28.18
C VAL A 337 -28.03 22.30 28.54
N ASN A 338 -28.55 21.44 29.42
CA ASN A 338 -29.96 21.34 29.80
C ASN A 338 -30.90 21.04 28.60
N SER A 339 -30.40 20.28 27.61
CA SER A 339 -31.16 19.76 26.48
C SER A 339 -31.92 18.48 26.83
N THR A 340 -32.81 17.99 25.97
CA THR A 340 -33.34 16.62 26.12
C THR A 340 -32.28 15.56 25.77
N PRO A 341 -32.44 14.29 26.20
CA PRO A 341 -31.54 13.20 25.83
C PRO A 341 -31.45 12.95 24.31
N GLU A 342 -32.55 13.15 23.60
CA GLU A 342 -32.65 12.97 22.15
C GLU A 342 -31.91 14.09 21.40
N GLN A 343 -32.00 15.33 21.89
CA GLN A 343 -31.21 16.45 21.39
C GLN A 343 -29.72 16.22 21.68
N ALA A 344 -29.37 15.82 22.90
CA ALA A 344 -27.99 15.49 23.28
C ALA A 344 -27.41 14.40 22.37
N GLN A 345 -28.17 13.32 22.14
CA GLN A 345 -27.79 12.26 21.20
C GLN A 345 -27.58 12.80 19.78
N PHE A 346 -28.51 13.61 19.26
CA PHE A 346 -28.40 14.20 17.92
C PHE A 346 -27.13 15.04 17.75
N TYR A 347 -26.84 15.96 18.69
CA TYR A 347 -25.66 16.82 18.59
C TYR A 347 -24.35 16.06 18.84
N LEU A 348 -24.35 15.06 19.72
CA LEU A 348 -23.20 14.15 19.91
C LEU A 348 -22.95 13.32 18.64
N GLU A 349 -23.97 12.68 18.06
CA GLU A 349 -23.85 11.90 16.84
C GLU A 349 -23.36 12.74 15.65
N ALA A 350 -23.93 13.94 15.47
CA ALA A 350 -23.49 14.89 14.44
C ALA A 350 -22.01 15.32 14.59
N ASN A 351 -21.49 15.32 15.82
CA ASN A 351 -20.12 15.72 16.15
C ASN A 351 -19.22 14.53 16.55
N ASN A 352 -19.53 13.32 16.07
CA ASN A 352 -18.73 12.10 16.27
C ASN A 352 -18.45 11.74 17.75
N TRP A 353 -19.37 12.08 18.65
CA TRP A 353 -19.31 11.90 20.10
C TRP A 353 -18.19 12.70 20.81
N ASP A 354 -17.64 13.75 20.16
CA ASP A 354 -16.86 14.77 20.85
C ASP A 354 -17.81 15.73 21.58
N LEU A 355 -17.83 15.64 22.92
CA LEU A 355 -18.67 16.45 23.81
C LEU A 355 -18.48 17.95 23.58
N ASN A 356 -17.25 18.42 23.33
CA ASN A 356 -16.98 19.85 23.18
C ASN A 356 -17.43 20.36 21.81
N ALA A 357 -17.14 19.62 20.74
CA ALA A 357 -17.62 19.98 19.40
C ALA A 357 -19.15 19.93 19.34
N ALA A 358 -19.78 18.95 20.00
CA ALA A 358 -21.23 18.87 20.12
C ALA A 358 -21.83 20.09 20.84
N MET A 359 -21.24 20.52 21.98
CA MET A 359 -21.70 21.71 22.70
C MET A 359 -21.55 22.99 21.86
N THR A 360 -20.40 23.18 21.19
CA THR A 360 -20.22 24.29 20.26
C THR A 360 -21.27 24.26 19.14
N SER A 361 -21.48 23.10 18.51
CA SER A 361 -22.48 22.90 17.46
C SER A 361 -23.93 23.12 17.92
N TYR A 362 -24.22 22.98 19.21
CA TYR A 362 -25.52 23.30 19.80
C TYR A 362 -25.70 24.81 19.92
N TYR A 363 -24.72 25.52 20.51
CA TYR A 363 -24.77 26.97 20.68
C TYR A 363 -24.54 27.78 19.38
N GLU A 364 -24.00 27.15 18.33
CA GLU A 364 -23.90 27.71 16.97
C GLU A 364 -25.11 27.34 16.07
N GLY A 365 -26.04 26.51 16.57
CA GLY A 365 -27.27 26.15 15.84
C GLY A 365 -28.29 27.31 15.82
N PRO A 366 -29.05 27.49 14.72
CA PRO A 366 -30.11 28.49 14.69
C PRO A 366 -31.28 28.07 15.60
N ASP A 367 -31.65 28.94 16.54
CA ASP A 367 -32.73 28.71 17.51
C ASP A 367 -34.04 28.23 16.86
N LEU A 368 -34.49 27.04 17.25
CA LEU A 368 -35.82 26.51 16.92
C LEU A 368 -36.93 27.12 17.81
N THR A 369 -36.88 28.44 18.02
CA THR A 369 -37.85 29.20 18.83
C THR A 369 -38.45 30.39 18.05
N THR A 370 -39.07 30.12 16.91
CA THR A 370 -39.88 31.11 16.16
C THR A 370 -41.38 30.78 16.25
N GLY A 371 -41.93 30.92 17.46
CA GLY A 371 -43.34 30.67 17.79
C GLY A 371 -44.02 31.83 18.54
N GLY A 372 -43.58 33.08 18.32
CA GLY A 372 -44.13 34.27 18.98
C GLY A 372 -44.14 35.48 18.06
N SER A 373 -45.31 36.12 17.93
CA SER A 373 -45.50 37.33 17.12
C SER A 373 -45.05 38.59 17.86
N SER A 374 -44.60 39.60 17.11
CA SER A 374 -43.98 40.82 17.63
C SER A 374 -44.97 41.86 18.15
N GLN A 375 -44.71 42.42 19.34
CA GLN A 375 -44.93 43.81 19.82
C GLN A 375 -44.69 43.85 21.36
N SER A 376 -44.21 44.91 22.00
CA SER A 376 -43.51 46.13 21.53
C SER A 376 -42.88 46.89 22.71
N THR A 377 -41.73 47.54 22.47
CA THR A 377 -41.20 48.75 23.15
C THR A 377 -41.11 48.83 24.69
N GLY A 378 -39.90 49.15 25.18
CA GLY A 378 -39.72 50.05 26.33
C GLY A 378 -39.58 49.37 27.70
N GLY A 379 -38.34 49.31 28.21
CA GLY A 379 -38.08 48.92 29.59
C GLY A 379 -37.62 50.11 30.45
N ALA A 380 -38.06 50.16 31.71
CA ALA A 380 -37.42 50.93 32.77
C ALA A 380 -37.79 50.40 34.16
N SER A 381 -36.77 49.95 34.90
CA SER A 381 -36.52 50.09 36.34
C SER A 381 -37.61 49.85 37.43
N ALA A 382 -37.11 49.32 38.55
CA ALA A 382 -37.65 49.38 39.92
C ALA A 382 -38.90 48.56 40.27
N ALA A 383 -38.72 47.68 41.25
CA ALA A 383 -39.78 47.06 42.05
C ALA A 383 -40.40 48.07 43.04
N VAL A 384 -41.55 47.72 43.65
CA VAL A 384 -41.80 47.88 45.10
C VAL A 384 -43.12 47.20 45.53
N MET A 385 -43.03 46.35 46.57
CA MET A 385 -44.01 46.02 47.63
C MET A 385 -45.36 45.30 47.36
N ASP A 386 -45.65 44.41 48.33
CA ASP A 386 -46.92 44.12 49.04
C ASP A 386 -48.11 43.55 48.22
N ASP A 387 -48.62 42.34 48.55
CA ASP A 387 -49.73 42.03 49.49
C ASP A 387 -51.12 42.16 48.79
N ASP A 388 -52.15 41.34 49.02
CA ASP A 388 -52.34 40.11 49.81
C ASP A 388 -53.56 39.32 49.24
N ASP A 389 -53.88 38.13 49.79
CA ASP A 389 -55.20 37.46 49.77
C ASP A 389 -55.90 37.10 48.41
N ASP A 390 -56.90 36.20 48.31
CA ASP A 390 -57.22 34.92 49.00
C ASP A 390 -58.33 34.19 48.17
N ALA A 391 -58.75 32.97 48.59
CA ALA A 391 -60.00 32.26 48.27
C ALA A 391 -60.28 31.87 46.79
N VAL A 392 -60.18 30.61 46.30
CA VAL A 392 -60.58 29.24 46.75
C VAL A 392 -61.99 28.82 46.27
N LEU A 393 -62.21 27.48 46.14
CA LEU A 393 -63.37 26.70 45.66
C LEU A 393 -63.46 26.50 44.12
N GLU A 394 -63.40 25.28 43.55
CA GLU A 394 -64.31 24.09 43.60
C GLU A 394 -65.55 24.22 42.68
N GLN A 395 -66.17 23.18 42.07
CA GLN A 395 -66.02 21.70 42.00
C GLN A 395 -66.67 21.22 40.64
N VAL A 396 -66.09 20.32 39.83
CA VAL A 396 -66.33 18.83 39.74
C VAL A 396 -67.59 18.34 38.95
N LEU A 397 -67.40 17.33 38.06
CA LEU A 397 -68.38 16.52 37.24
C LEU A 397 -69.17 17.24 36.10
N ALA A 398 -69.72 16.60 35.05
CA ALA A 398 -69.37 15.36 34.29
C ALA A 398 -70.17 15.22 32.96
N SER A 399 -69.61 14.45 31.99
CA SER A 399 -70.25 13.66 30.91
C SER A 399 -71.39 14.21 30.00
N THR A 400 -71.22 14.13 28.67
CA THR A 400 -72.15 13.42 27.70
C THR A 400 -71.68 13.45 26.22
N LYS A 401 -72.25 12.55 25.38
CA LYS A 401 -72.31 12.57 23.89
C LYS A 401 -73.80 12.57 23.48
N PRO A 402 -74.24 13.23 22.38
CA PRO A 402 -74.21 12.69 20.99
C PRO A 402 -73.61 13.71 19.97
N LYS A 403 -73.33 13.49 18.68
CA LYS A 403 -73.67 12.52 17.59
C LYS A 403 -74.68 13.06 16.54
N ASP A 404 -74.39 12.81 15.25
CA ASP A 404 -75.22 13.01 14.03
C ASP A 404 -75.44 14.48 13.54
N SER A 405 -75.61 14.81 12.25
CA SER A 405 -75.37 14.07 10.96
C SER A 405 -75.58 14.96 9.70
N SER A 406 -74.84 14.69 8.60
CA SER A 406 -75.24 14.85 7.16
C SER A 406 -75.62 16.27 6.63
N THR A 407 -75.49 16.68 5.35
CA THR A 407 -75.18 16.07 4.02
C THR A 407 -74.64 17.21 3.09
N SER A 408 -74.34 17.14 1.77
CA SER A 408 -74.39 16.12 0.69
C SER A 408 -73.51 16.51 -0.52
N GLU A 409 -72.94 15.50 -1.20
CA GLU A 409 -72.63 15.38 -2.65
C GLU A 409 -71.99 16.53 -3.46
N GLY A 410 -70.80 16.36 -4.09
CA GLY A 410 -69.84 15.23 -4.10
C GLY A 410 -70.05 14.16 -5.21
N LYS A 411 -69.12 14.09 -6.19
CA LYS A 411 -68.96 13.10 -7.30
C LYS A 411 -67.47 13.17 -7.82
N ARG A 412 -66.86 12.31 -8.67
CA ARG A 412 -67.31 11.22 -9.58
C ARG A 412 -66.13 10.25 -9.93
N LYS A 413 -66.26 8.92 -9.69
CA LYS A 413 -65.38 7.76 -10.10
C LYS A 413 -63.90 7.74 -9.61
N ALA A 414 -63.31 6.66 -9.04
CA ALA A 414 -63.34 5.17 -9.25
C ALA A 414 -62.38 4.67 -10.37
N THR A 415 -61.61 3.56 -10.31
CA THR A 415 -61.46 2.36 -9.40
C THR A 415 -60.26 1.51 -9.90
N SER A 416 -59.60 0.55 -9.23
CA SER A 416 -59.38 0.18 -7.79
C SER A 416 -58.52 -1.13 -7.66
N SER A 417 -57.97 -1.42 -6.45
CA SER A 417 -57.58 -2.73 -5.86
C SER A 417 -56.44 -3.58 -6.48
N GLY A 418 -55.77 -4.50 -5.74
CA GLY A 418 -55.94 -4.93 -4.33
C GLY A 418 -54.79 -5.82 -3.76
N SER A 419 -54.93 -6.30 -2.52
CA SER A 419 -53.87 -6.98 -1.71
C SER A 419 -54.37 -8.16 -0.85
N ARG A 420 -53.44 -9.00 -0.34
CA ARG A 420 -53.54 -9.98 0.79
C ARG A 420 -52.29 -10.90 0.79
N SER A 421 -52.00 -11.78 1.77
CA SER A 421 -52.02 -11.76 3.26
C SER A 421 -51.34 -13.04 3.77
N GLY A 422 -50.64 -13.02 4.91
CA GLY A 422 -49.74 -14.12 5.33
C GLY A 422 -50.36 -15.40 5.92
N GLY A 423 -49.51 -16.40 6.16
CA GLY A 423 -49.81 -17.70 6.79
C GLY A 423 -48.53 -18.43 7.24
N ILE A 424 -48.63 -19.40 8.16
CA ILE A 424 -47.50 -20.06 8.85
C ILE A 424 -47.26 -21.47 8.28
N ALA A 425 -46.01 -21.94 8.28
CA ALA A 425 -45.60 -23.29 7.84
C ALA A 425 -45.12 -24.16 9.02
N THR A 426 -45.30 -25.49 8.92
CA THR A 426 -44.84 -26.48 9.91
C THR A 426 -44.31 -27.77 9.24
N LEU A 427 -43.51 -28.54 9.98
CA LEU A 427 -42.81 -29.73 9.49
C LEU A 427 -43.75 -30.94 9.30
N HIS A 428 -44.15 -31.22 8.06
CA HIS A 428 -44.41 -32.60 7.61
C HIS A 428 -44.33 -32.73 6.08
N ASN A 429 -43.19 -33.24 5.57
CA ASN A 429 -43.04 -34.10 4.37
C ASN A 429 -41.56 -34.16 3.96
N LEU A 430 -40.87 -35.17 4.48
CA LEU A 430 -39.50 -35.53 4.13
C LEU A 430 -39.46 -37.05 3.90
N ALA A 431 -39.34 -37.51 2.65
CA ALA A 431 -38.81 -38.84 2.27
C ALA A 431 -38.93 -39.08 0.75
N LYS A 432 -37.83 -39.58 0.14
CA LYS A 432 -37.74 -40.36 -1.13
C LYS A 432 -38.09 -39.64 -2.45
N SER A 433 -37.49 -40.01 -3.60
CA SER A 433 -36.21 -40.75 -3.86
C SER A 433 -35.87 -40.71 -5.36
N ASP A 434 -34.61 -40.37 -5.65
CA ASP A 434 -33.70 -40.92 -6.68
C ASP A 434 -34.05 -40.91 -8.20
N ASP A 435 -32.98 -40.87 -9.02
CA ASP A 435 -32.84 -41.04 -10.49
C ASP A 435 -33.52 -39.97 -11.41
N GLU A 436 -32.99 -39.54 -12.58
CA GLU A 436 -32.00 -40.12 -13.53
C GLU A 436 -30.82 -39.16 -13.88
N GLU A 437 -29.93 -39.56 -14.81
CA GLU A 437 -28.53 -39.08 -14.94
C GLU A 437 -28.20 -38.15 -16.15
N ASP A 438 -26.97 -37.62 -16.19
CA ASP A 438 -26.35 -36.88 -17.31
C ASP A 438 -25.96 -37.79 -18.49
N ASP A 439 -25.98 -37.25 -19.71
CA ASP A 439 -25.63 -37.97 -20.96
C ASP A 439 -24.31 -37.44 -21.57
N SER A 440 -23.28 -38.30 -21.65
CA SER A 440 -21.97 -37.96 -22.25
C SER A 440 -21.41 -39.11 -23.09
N SER A 441 -21.20 -38.87 -24.38
CA SER A 441 -20.81 -39.89 -25.35
C SER A 441 -19.29 -40.03 -25.52
N ASP A 442 -18.73 -41.15 -25.07
CA ASP A 442 -17.41 -41.66 -25.50
C ASP A 442 -17.58 -42.73 -26.60
N GLU A 443 -16.78 -42.66 -27.67
CA GLU A 443 -16.72 -43.71 -28.70
C GLU A 443 -15.60 -44.72 -28.39
N ASP A 444 -15.98 -45.97 -28.15
CA ASP A 444 -15.11 -46.98 -27.56
C ASP A 444 -14.15 -47.66 -28.57
N ALA A 445 -12.92 -47.93 -28.13
CA ALA A 445 -11.90 -48.61 -28.93
C ALA A 445 -12.09 -50.13 -28.87
N GLN A 446 -12.35 -50.77 -30.02
CA GLN A 446 -12.71 -52.19 -30.10
C GLN A 446 -11.59 -53.14 -29.60
N ASN A 447 -11.78 -53.71 -28.41
CA ASN A 447 -10.90 -54.71 -27.82
C ASN A 447 -11.25 -56.12 -28.32
N TYR A 448 -10.27 -56.85 -28.86
CA TYR A 448 -10.44 -58.24 -29.29
C TYR A 448 -10.04 -59.22 -28.17
N PHE A 449 -10.97 -60.11 -27.81
CA PHE A 449 -10.75 -61.20 -26.85
C PHE A 449 -10.60 -62.55 -27.55
N ALA A 450 -9.63 -63.37 -27.11
CA ALA A 450 -9.30 -64.65 -27.75
C ALA A 450 -9.17 -65.82 -26.75
N GLY A 451 -10.30 -66.40 -26.35
CA GLY A 451 -10.44 -67.82 -26.00
C GLY A 451 -10.13 -68.28 -24.56
N GLY A 452 -10.84 -69.34 -24.15
CA GLY A 452 -10.48 -70.21 -23.02
C GLY A 452 -11.15 -69.92 -21.67
N GLU A 453 -11.90 -70.89 -21.15
CA GLU A 453 -12.73 -70.84 -19.93
C GLU A 453 -12.02 -70.33 -18.65
N LYS A 454 -10.68 -70.30 -18.61
CA LYS A 454 -9.88 -69.93 -17.42
C LYS A 454 -8.72 -68.96 -17.68
N SER A 455 -8.56 -68.40 -18.88
CA SER A 455 -7.41 -67.53 -19.20
C SER A 455 -7.66 -66.56 -20.38
N GLY A 456 -8.52 -65.56 -20.20
CA GLY A 456 -8.65 -64.47 -21.16
C GLY A 456 -7.49 -63.47 -21.06
N VAL A 457 -6.72 -63.29 -22.15
CA VAL A 457 -5.68 -62.26 -22.27
C VAL A 457 -6.17 -61.13 -23.16
N LEU A 458 -6.05 -59.88 -22.70
CA LEU A 458 -6.45 -58.69 -23.45
C LEU A 458 -5.37 -58.33 -24.49
N LEU A 459 -5.72 -58.38 -25.77
CA LEU A 459 -4.87 -57.93 -26.88
C LEU A 459 -5.33 -56.55 -27.36
N GLN A 460 -4.75 -55.50 -26.79
CA GLN A 460 -4.94 -54.14 -27.30
C GLN A 460 -4.27 -53.98 -28.68
N GLY A 461 -4.99 -53.40 -29.63
CA GLY A 461 -4.45 -53.02 -30.93
C GLY A 461 -3.49 -51.82 -30.84
N PRO A 462 -2.70 -51.55 -31.89
CA PRO A 462 -1.83 -50.38 -31.94
C PRO A 462 -2.67 -49.09 -31.90
N PRO A 463 -2.26 -48.05 -31.13
CA PRO A 463 -3.06 -46.86 -30.94
C PRO A 463 -3.20 -46.06 -32.24
N GLY A 464 -4.44 -45.67 -32.57
CA GLY A 464 -4.75 -44.75 -33.65
C GLY A 464 -4.18 -43.35 -33.40
N LYS A 465 -4.06 -42.55 -34.47
CA LYS A 465 -3.67 -41.14 -34.34
C LYS A 465 -4.81 -40.35 -33.68
N LYS A 466 -4.63 -39.91 -32.44
CA LYS A 466 -5.48 -38.89 -31.80
C LYS A 466 -5.51 -37.60 -32.63
N ASN A 467 -6.58 -36.81 -32.54
CA ASN A 467 -6.58 -35.47 -33.14
C ASN A 467 -5.67 -34.53 -32.31
N PRO A 468 -5.08 -33.49 -32.93
CA PRO A 468 -4.24 -32.54 -32.23
C PRO A 468 -4.98 -31.79 -31.10
N ASN A 469 -6.29 -31.56 -31.24
CA ASN A 469 -7.11 -30.94 -30.18
C ASN A 469 -7.17 -31.81 -28.92
N ASP A 470 -7.35 -33.13 -29.08
CA ASP A 470 -7.44 -34.10 -28.00
C ASP A 470 -6.11 -34.15 -27.21
N LEU A 471 -4.97 -34.09 -27.93
CA LEU A 471 -3.63 -34.01 -27.33
C LEU A 471 -3.44 -32.71 -26.54
N VAL A 472 -3.96 -31.57 -27.01
CA VAL A 472 -3.90 -30.30 -26.27
C VAL A 472 -4.77 -30.36 -25.01
N GLN A 473 -5.94 -31.00 -25.06
CA GLN A 473 -6.79 -31.22 -23.89
C GLN A 473 -6.15 -32.17 -22.86
N ASP A 474 -5.57 -33.30 -23.30
CA ASP A 474 -4.78 -34.21 -22.44
C ASP A 474 -3.68 -33.44 -21.68
N ILE A 475 -2.91 -32.59 -22.39
CA ILE A 475 -1.81 -31.81 -21.80
C ILE A 475 -2.32 -30.75 -20.83
N LEU A 476 -3.38 -30.03 -21.18
CA LEU A 476 -4.00 -29.03 -20.29
C LEU A 476 -4.56 -29.66 -19.00
N LYS A 477 -5.18 -30.83 -19.10
CA LYS A 477 -5.68 -31.60 -17.94
C LYS A 477 -4.52 -32.02 -17.03
N LYS A 478 -3.49 -32.65 -17.58
CA LYS A 478 -2.28 -33.05 -16.82
C LYS A 478 -1.57 -31.87 -16.17
N ALA A 479 -1.54 -30.71 -16.81
CA ALA A 479 -0.95 -29.50 -16.25
C ALA A 479 -1.77 -28.94 -15.07
N ALA A 480 -3.10 -29.00 -15.13
CA ALA A 480 -3.98 -28.61 -14.02
C ALA A 480 -3.87 -29.57 -12.83
N GLU A 481 -3.83 -30.88 -13.10
CA GLU A 481 -3.62 -31.92 -12.07
C GLU A 481 -2.24 -31.75 -11.39
N GLY A 482 -1.16 -31.59 -12.18
CA GLY A 482 0.19 -31.36 -11.67
C GLY A 482 0.38 -30.03 -10.93
N GLY A 483 -0.42 -29.00 -11.24
CA GLY A 483 -0.36 -27.69 -10.57
C GLY A 483 -0.96 -27.64 -9.15
N SER A 484 -1.46 -28.76 -8.63
CA SER A 484 -2.25 -28.80 -7.37
C SER A 484 -1.62 -29.60 -6.21
N ARG A 485 -0.37 -30.06 -6.36
CA ARG A 485 0.43 -30.77 -5.34
C ARG A 485 1.91 -30.53 -5.66
N GLN A 486 2.85 -30.25 -4.74
CA GLN A 486 3.00 -30.74 -3.36
C GLN A 486 3.93 -29.81 -2.55
N GLU A 487 3.95 -29.95 -1.21
CA GLU A 487 4.92 -29.27 -0.34
C GLU A 487 6.36 -29.80 -0.55
N GLU A 488 7.36 -28.92 -0.60
CA GLU A 488 8.77 -29.34 -0.66
C GLU A 488 9.33 -29.70 0.73
N ALA A 489 9.81 -30.93 0.88
CA ALA A 489 10.58 -31.33 2.06
C ALA A 489 12.01 -30.73 2.02
N PRO A 490 12.62 -30.32 3.16
CA PRO A 490 13.86 -29.55 3.13
C PRO A 490 15.08 -30.30 2.56
N GLN A 491 15.59 -29.87 1.42
CA GLN A 491 16.88 -30.34 0.90
C GLN A 491 18.05 -29.81 1.76
N GLN A 492 18.97 -30.70 2.13
CA GLN A 492 20.13 -30.33 2.97
C GLN A 492 21.15 -29.51 2.17
N GLN A 493 21.34 -28.24 2.55
CA GLN A 493 22.36 -27.40 1.92
C GLN A 493 23.78 -27.90 2.24
N PRO A 494 24.68 -28.02 1.24
CA PRO A 494 26.08 -28.38 1.48
C PRO A 494 26.81 -27.26 2.24
N LYS A 495 27.61 -27.64 3.24
CA LYS A 495 28.36 -26.71 4.09
C LYS A 495 29.38 -25.91 3.26
N LYS A 496 29.28 -24.57 3.31
CA LYS A 496 30.23 -23.67 2.64
C LYS A 496 31.62 -23.74 3.32
N SER A 497 32.68 -23.80 2.51
CA SER A 497 34.06 -23.76 2.98
C SER A 497 34.49 -22.33 3.29
N TYR A 498 35.20 -22.13 4.41
CA TYR A 498 35.62 -20.82 4.93
C TYR A 498 37.05 -20.43 4.52
N PHE A 499 37.46 -20.75 3.28
CA PHE A 499 38.76 -20.29 2.77
C PHE A 499 38.74 -20.00 1.26
N THR A 500 38.96 -18.73 0.90
CA THR A 500 39.12 -18.25 -0.48
C THR A 500 40.27 -17.26 -0.55
N GLY A 501 41.51 -17.77 -0.56
CA GLY A 501 42.72 -16.99 -0.76
C GLY A 501 43.74 -17.79 -1.56
N VAL A 502 44.48 -17.14 -2.46
CA VAL A 502 45.48 -17.81 -3.31
C VAL A 502 46.86 -17.66 -2.70
N GLY A 503 47.62 -18.77 -2.64
CA GLY A 503 48.97 -18.80 -2.09
C GLY A 503 50.01 -18.38 -3.12
N ASN A 504 50.68 -17.25 -2.88
CA ASN A 504 51.83 -16.81 -3.67
C ASN A 504 53.13 -17.31 -3.04
N ARG A 505 54.00 -17.89 -3.87
CA ARG A 505 55.39 -18.20 -3.49
C ARG A 505 56.25 -16.98 -3.76
N LEU A 506 56.77 -16.37 -2.68
CA LEU A 506 57.72 -15.25 -2.78
C LEU A 506 59.04 -15.71 -3.40
N GLY A 507 59.53 -14.93 -4.36
CA GLY A 507 60.82 -15.13 -5.06
C GLY A 507 61.94 -14.23 -4.54
N SER A 508 63.15 -14.43 -5.08
CA SER A 508 64.38 -13.68 -4.76
C SER A 508 64.77 -12.73 -5.91
N GLU A 509 65.87 -11.97 -5.77
CA GLU A 509 66.21 -10.88 -6.71
C GLU A 509 66.33 -11.27 -8.20
N GLU A 510 66.55 -12.55 -8.52
CA GLU A 510 66.62 -13.08 -9.90
C GLU A 510 65.37 -13.89 -10.33
N GLU A 511 64.40 -14.18 -9.45
CA GLU A 511 63.16 -14.90 -9.79
C GLU A 511 61.89 -14.20 -9.26
N PRO A 512 60.92 -13.81 -10.12
CA PRO A 512 59.69 -13.18 -9.67
C PRO A 512 58.78 -14.14 -8.90
N SER A 513 57.92 -13.59 -8.03
CA SER A 513 56.98 -14.39 -7.22
C SER A 513 55.89 -15.05 -8.07
N VAL A 514 55.57 -16.32 -7.80
CA VAL A 514 54.65 -17.13 -8.62
C VAL A 514 53.42 -17.58 -7.82
N GLU A 515 52.25 -17.44 -8.43
CA GLU A 515 50.95 -17.87 -7.89
C GLU A 515 50.77 -19.39 -8.06
N VAL A 516 50.54 -20.12 -6.95
CA VAL A 516 50.48 -21.59 -6.98
C VAL A 516 49.04 -22.07 -7.22
N LYS A 517 48.78 -22.56 -8.44
CA LYS A 517 47.49 -23.18 -8.80
C LYS A 517 47.41 -24.61 -8.25
N PRO A 518 46.28 -25.02 -7.63
CA PRO A 518 46.14 -26.36 -7.04
C PRO A 518 46.01 -27.45 -8.12
N PRO A 519 46.49 -28.68 -7.85
CA PRO A 519 46.45 -29.78 -8.82
C PRO A 519 45.02 -30.31 -9.03
N THR A 520 44.60 -30.42 -10.30
CA THR A 520 43.30 -30.95 -10.72
C THR A 520 43.22 -32.48 -10.54
N ARG A 521 42.67 -32.92 -9.41
CA ARG A 521 42.31 -34.33 -9.19
C ARG A 521 40.89 -34.60 -9.70
N SER A 522 40.77 -35.28 -10.83
CA SER A 522 39.49 -35.60 -11.48
C SER A 522 38.75 -36.75 -10.77
N THR A 523 37.95 -36.43 -9.77
CA THR A 523 36.80 -37.25 -9.37
C THR A 523 35.51 -36.58 -9.88
N PRO A 524 34.67 -37.24 -10.69
CA PRO A 524 33.42 -36.66 -11.16
C PRO A 524 32.44 -36.56 -9.99
N SER A 525 32.30 -35.36 -9.43
CA SER A 525 31.07 -35.02 -8.72
C SER A 525 29.91 -35.04 -9.73
N PRO A 526 28.72 -35.53 -9.39
CA PRO A 526 27.58 -35.42 -10.29
C PRO A 526 27.31 -33.95 -10.59
N GLU A 527 27.19 -33.61 -11.87
CA GLU A 527 26.81 -32.26 -12.30
C GLU A 527 25.34 -32.06 -11.91
N VAL A 528 25.09 -31.33 -10.81
CA VAL A 528 23.73 -31.02 -10.36
C VAL A 528 23.15 -29.99 -11.32
N LEU A 529 22.47 -30.48 -12.36
CA LEU A 529 21.84 -29.65 -13.37
C LEU A 529 20.59 -28.98 -12.80
N GLU A 530 20.63 -27.65 -12.69
CA GLU A 530 19.51 -26.84 -12.18
C GLU A 530 18.26 -27.01 -13.06
N THR A 531 17.08 -27.03 -12.42
CA THR A 531 15.78 -27.15 -13.09
C THR A 531 15.51 -25.95 -13.98
N VAL A 532 15.25 -26.19 -15.26
CA VAL A 532 14.91 -25.13 -16.22
C VAL A 532 13.41 -24.94 -16.28
N VAL A 533 12.92 -23.72 -16.03
CA VAL A 533 11.52 -23.36 -16.28
C VAL A 533 11.34 -22.99 -17.76
N ARG A 534 10.32 -23.54 -18.41
CA ARG A 534 9.91 -23.21 -19.79
C ARG A 534 8.41 -22.91 -19.84
N HIS A 535 8.01 -21.93 -20.63
CA HIS A 535 6.61 -21.55 -20.82
C HIS A 535 6.08 -22.13 -22.13
N LEU A 536 4.91 -22.78 -22.09
CA LEU A 536 4.20 -23.29 -23.27
C LEU A 536 2.85 -22.60 -23.37
N THR A 537 2.63 -21.83 -24.43
CA THR A 537 1.35 -21.12 -24.65
C THR A 537 0.57 -21.74 -25.80
N PHE A 538 -0.66 -22.18 -25.53
CA PHE A 538 -1.58 -22.70 -26.53
C PHE A 538 -2.49 -21.59 -27.05
N TRP A 539 -2.35 -21.25 -28.33
CA TRP A 539 -3.13 -20.26 -29.06
C TRP A 539 -4.24 -20.94 -29.88
N ARG A 540 -5.10 -20.15 -30.51
CA ARG A 540 -6.15 -20.67 -31.41
C ARG A 540 -5.59 -21.34 -32.67
N ASN A 541 -4.46 -20.84 -33.18
CA ASN A 541 -3.85 -21.22 -34.46
C ASN A 541 -2.56 -22.07 -34.34
N GLY A 542 -2.12 -22.40 -33.13
CA GLY A 542 -0.92 -23.19 -32.86
C GLY A 542 -0.44 -23.01 -31.42
N TYR A 543 0.80 -23.39 -31.12
CA TYR A 543 1.43 -23.18 -29.81
C TYR A 543 2.79 -22.48 -29.95
N SER A 544 3.25 -21.82 -28.89
CA SER A 544 4.60 -21.23 -28.80
C SER A 544 5.31 -21.66 -27.52
N ILE A 545 6.64 -21.78 -27.58
CA ILE A 545 7.51 -22.04 -26.43
C ILE A 545 8.28 -20.74 -26.13
N ASP A 546 8.18 -20.25 -24.89
CA ASP A 546 8.63 -18.91 -24.48
C ASP A 546 8.16 -17.84 -25.51
N ASP A 547 9.00 -16.83 -25.83
CA ASP A 547 8.75 -15.86 -26.91
C ASP A 547 9.10 -16.39 -28.32
N GLY A 548 8.93 -17.70 -28.53
CA GLY A 548 9.29 -18.43 -29.75
C GLY A 548 8.26 -18.32 -30.88
N PRO A 549 8.62 -18.76 -32.11
CA PRO A 549 7.71 -18.76 -33.25
C PRO A 549 6.51 -19.71 -33.05
N LEU A 550 5.42 -19.44 -33.77
CA LEU A 550 4.22 -20.28 -33.76
C LEU A 550 4.49 -21.63 -34.44
N MET A 551 4.20 -22.71 -33.72
CA MET A 551 4.12 -24.07 -34.24
C MET A 551 2.64 -24.39 -34.50
N SER A 552 2.24 -24.42 -35.77
CA SER A 552 0.86 -24.74 -36.17
C SER A 552 0.48 -26.17 -35.80
N TYR A 553 -0.75 -26.36 -35.32
CA TYR A 553 -1.35 -27.69 -35.11
C TYR A 553 -1.53 -28.50 -36.41
N THR A 554 -1.52 -27.86 -37.58
CA THR A 554 -1.74 -28.49 -38.89
C THR A 554 -0.48 -29.08 -39.52
N ASP A 555 0.69 -28.85 -38.92
CA ASP A 555 1.99 -29.28 -39.45
C ASP A 555 2.45 -30.59 -38.75
N PRO A 556 2.64 -31.70 -39.49
CA PRO A 556 3.11 -32.97 -38.94
C PRO A 556 4.48 -32.89 -38.23
N ALA A 557 5.32 -31.90 -38.51
CA ALA A 557 6.59 -31.70 -37.80
C ALA A 557 6.40 -31.13 -36.37
N ASN A 558 5.22 -30.59 -36.07
CA ASN A 558 4.89 -29.98 -34.78
C ASN A 558 4.08 -30.90 -33.86
N SER A 559 3.57 -32.04 -34.34
CA SER A 559 2.94 -33.04 -33.46
C SER A 559 3.96 -33.82 -32.64
N GLU A 560 5.18 -34.04 -33.17
CA GLU A 560 6.30 -34.73 -32.48
C GLU A 560 6.54 -34.18 -31.06
N PHE A 561 6.53 -32.85 -30.90
CA PHE A 561 6.71 -32.19 -29.61
C PHE A 561 5.51 -32.41 -28.68
N LEU A 562 4.28 -32.27 -29.17
CA LEU A 562 3.07 -32.47 -28.36
C LEU A 562 2.94 -33.92 -27.90
N ASP A 563 3.22 -34.89 -28.77
CA ASP A 563 3.27 -36.31 -28.45
C ASP A 563 4.29 -36.63 -27.35
N ALA A 564 5.49 -36.03 -27.43
CA ALA A 564 6.54 -36.23 -26.43
C ALA A 564 6.18 -35.59 -25.07
N ILE A 565 5.65 -34.37 -25.08
CA ILE A 565 5.19 -33.67 -23.86
C ILE A 565 4.02 -34.44 -23.20
N ASN A 566 3.05 -34.95 -23.97
CA ASN A 566 1.93 -35.75 -23.44
C ASN A 566 2.42 -37.07 -22.79
N ARG A 567 3.57 -37.60 -23.25
CA ARG A 567 4.29 -38.75 -22.67
C ARG A 567 5.21 -38.40 -21.49
N GLY A 568 5.27 -37.13 -21.06
CA GLY A 568 6.16 -36.68 -19.98
C GLY A 568 7.65 -36.62 -20.36
N MET A 569 7.97 -36.63 -21.65
CA MET A 569 9.34 -36.49 -22.16
C MET A 569 9.62 -35.04 -22.57
N ALA A 570 10.81 -34.52 -22.25
CA ALA A 570 11.22 -33.16 -22.58
C ALA A 570 12.07 -33.12 -23.87
N PRO A 571 11.57 -32.61 -25.02
CA PRO A 571 12.30 -32.65 -26.28
C PRO A 571 13.46 -31.65 -26.31
N ILE A 572 14.69 -32.15 -26.16
CA ILE A 572 15.93 -31.35 -26.15
C ILE A 572 16.01 -30.36 -27.33
N LYS A 573 15.63 -30.84 -28.53
CA LYS A 573 15.56 -30.09 -29.81
C LYS A 573 14.71 -28.81 -29.75
N TYR A 574 13.70 -28.75 -28.88
CA TYR A 574 12.73 -27.65 -28.79
C TYR A 574 12.89 -26.82 -27.49
N LEU A 575 13.37 -27.43 -26.41
CA LEU A 575 13.44 -26.80 -25.09
C LEU A 575 14.81 -26.22 -24.72
N ASN A 576 15.86 -26.47 -25.52
CA ASN A 576 17.23 -25.99 -25.29
C ASN A 576 17.73 -26.26 -23.85
N ILE A 577 17.93 -27.55 -23.56
CA ILE A 577 18.26 -28.13 -22.25
C ILE A 577 19.38 -29.17 -22.41
N LYS A 578 20.14 -29.46 -21.35
CA LYS A 578 21.12 -30.57 -21.36
C LYS A 578 20.41 -31.94 -21.23
N PRO A 579 20.97 -33.03 -21.78
CA PRO A 579 20.51 -34.38 -21.48
C PRO A 579 20.55 -34.65 -19.96
N GLY A 580 19.45 -35.15 -19.40
CA GLY A 580 19.32 -35.42 -17.97
C GLY A 580 19.03 -34.19 -17.09
N GLN A 581 18.85 -33.00 -17.67
CA GLN A 581 18.44 -31.80 -16.92
C GLN A 581 16.93 -31.84 -16.60
N PRO A 582 16.52 -31.62 -15.33
CA PRO A 582 15.11 -31.49 -14.99
C PRO A 582 14.49 -30.22 -15.60
N VAL A 583 13.21 -30.29 -15.96
CA VAL A 583 12.47 -29.20 -16.61
C VAL A 583 11.11 -29.03 -15.97
N GLU A 584 10.79 -27.80 -15.57
CA GLU A 584 9.45 -27.39 -15.15
C GLU A 584 8.76 -26.72 -16.35
N MET A 585 7.57 -27.19 -16.74
CA MET A 585 6.90 -26.74 -17.96
C MET A 585 5.55 -26.07 -17.64
N ARG A 586 5.52 -24.74 -17.73
CA ARG A 586 4.41 -23.88 -17.32
C ARG A 586 3.45 -23.63 -18.49
N VAL A 587 2.34 -24.34 -18.50
CA VAL A 587 1.32 -24.26 -19.56
C VAL A 587 0.41 -23.04 -19.37
N THR A 588 0.17 -22.28 -20.44
CA THR A 588 -0.76 -21.15 -20.51
C THR A 588 -1.80 -21.39 -21.60
N LYS A 589 -3.09 -21.27 -21.29
CA LYS A 589 -4.20 -21.43 -22.24
C LYS A 589 -4.64 -20.06 -22.79
N ARG A 590 -4.52 -19.85 -24.11
CA ARG A 590 -4.96 -18.65 -24.85
C ARG A 590 -5.69 -19.00 -26.15
N MET A 591 -6.53 -20.05 -26.12
CA MET A 591 -7.18 -20.61 -27.32
C MET A 591 -8.25 -19.70 -27.94
N GLU A 592 -8.55 -18.56 -27.30
CA GLU A 592 -9.43 -17.49 -27.80
C GLU A 592 -8.68 -16.46 -28.66
N GLU A 593 -7.33 -16.40 -28.57
CA GLU A 593 -6.48 -15.47 -29.31
C GLU A 593 -5.71 -16.18 -30.44
N ASP A 594 -5.63 -15.56 -31.62
CA ASP A 594 -4.59 -15.90 -32.59
C ASP A 594 -3.25 -15.33 -32.13
N TYR A 595 -2.18 -16.12 -32.25
CA TYR A 595 -0.83 -15.66 -31.97
C TYR A 595 -0.44 -14.47 -32.86
N LYS A 596 0.19 -13.47 -32.24
CA LYS A 596 0.77 -12.29 -32.89
C LYS A 596 2.26 -12.27 -32.61
N GLU A 597 3.09 -12.23 -33.65
CA GLU A 597 4.54 -12.12 -33.48
C GLU A 597 4.90 -10.82 -32.75
N THR A 598 5.37 -10.94 -31.51
CA THR A 598 6.05 -9.84 -30.83
C THR A 598 7.38 -9.58 -31.53
N PRO A 599 7.73 -8.32 -31.87
CA PRO A 599 8.97 -8.01 -32.55
C PRO A 599 10.17 -8.42 -31.70
N LYS A 600 10.92 -9.43 -32.15
CA LYS A 600 12.05 -10.02 -31.42
C LYS A 600 13.02 -8.92 -30.95
N PRO A 601 13.47 -8.95 -29.68
CA PRO A 601 14.61 -8.15 -29.25
C PRO A 601 15.79 -8.39 -30.19
N LYS A 602 16.42 -7.32 -30.70
CA LYS A 602 17.60 -7.45 -31.56
C LYS A 602 18.68 -8.21 -30.80
N GLU A 603 19.22 -9.26 -31.42
CA GLU A 603 20.24 -10.11 -30.81
C GLU A 603 21.39 -9.29 -30.23
N ALA A 604 21.76 -9.56 -28.98
CA ALA A 604 22.84 -8.85 -28.32
C ALA A 604 24.16 -9.13 -29.08
N PRO A 605 24.85 -8.09 -29.62
CA PRO A 605 26.08 -8.31 -30.36
C PRO A 605 27.15 -8.91 -29.45
N LYS A 606 27.95 -9.83 -30.00
CA LYS A 606 29.01 -10.53 -29.27
C LYS A 606 29.91 -9.53 -28.51
N PRO A 607 30.21 -9.75 -27.21
CA PRO A 607 31.00 -8.81 -26.43
C PRO A 607 32.39 -8.64 -27.04
N PHE A 608 32.75 -7.40 -27.34
CA PHE A 608 34.00 -7.05 -28.02
C PHE A 608 35.18 -7.03 -27.02
N GLY A 609 36.23 -7.80 -27.31
CA GLY A 609 37.49 -7.73 -26.55
C GLY A 609 38.32 -6.52 -26.98
N GLY A 610 38.26 -5.42 -26.24
CA GLY A 610 39.05 -4.22 -26.51
C GLY A 610 39.09 -3.24 -25.33
N VAL A 611 40.17 -2.47 -25.24
CA VAL A 611 40.37 -1.47 -24.16
C VAL A 611 39.68 -0.16 -24.56
N GLY A 612 38.78 0.34 -23.71
CA GLY A 612 38.02 1.57 -23.97
C GLY A 612 38.66 2.85 -23.41
N ASN A 613 38.28 4.00 -23.96
CA ASN A 613 38.47 5.30 -23.31
C ASN A 613 37.41 6.36 -23.74
N ARG A 614 37.35 7.46 -22.99
CA ARG A 614 36.22 8.41 -22.81
C ARG A 614 35.36 8.85 -24.01
N LEU A 615 34.04 8.74 -23.79
CA LEU A 615 33.03 9.82 -23.73
C LEU A 615 33.23 11.10 -24.58
N GLY A 616 32.29 11.33 -25.51
CA GLY A 616 31.98 12.62 -26.14
C GLY A 616 30.66 12.53 -26.92
N SER A 617 29.85 13.61 -26.95
CA SER A 617 28.59 13.65 -27.72
C SER A 617 28.86 13.81 -29.22
N VAL A 618 28.10 13.11 -30.07
CA VAL A 618 28.32 13.12 -31.52
C VAL A 618 27.88 14.45 -32.14
N THR A 619 28.85 15.25 -32.58
CA THR A 619 28.72 16.17 -33.72
C THR A 619 29.63 15.66 -34.83
N SER A 620 29.05 15.18 -35.93
CA SER A 620 29.80 14.47 -36.99
C SER A 620 30.80 15.36 -37.74
N PRO A 621 31.94 14.83 -38.22
CA PRO A 621 33.05 15.66 -38.68
C PRO A 621 33.16 15.86 -40.21
N SER A 622 33.37 17.10 -40.62
CA SER A 622 34.11 17.50 -41.83
C SER A 622 34.47 19.01 -41.75
N SER A 623 35.59 19.50 -42.26
CA SER A 623 36.88 18.86 -42.59
C SER A 623 37.98 19.93 -42.69
N SER A 624 39.20 19.61 -42.25
CA SER A 624 40.49 20.27 -42.60
C SER A 624 40.64 21.81 -42.52
N GLY A 625 41.61 22.29 -41.72
CA GLY A 625 42.33 23.55 -42.02
C GLY A 625 42.37 24.64 -40.94
N THR A 626 43.46 24.67 -40.16
CA THR A 626 43.93 25.82 -39.36
C THR A 626 45.02 26.60 -40.13
N PRO A 627 45.40 27.85 -39.75
CA PRO A 627 44.66 28.89 -39.00
C PRO A 627 44.81 30.33 -39.58
N GLY A 628 43.97 31.30 -39.16
CA GLY A 628 44.39 32.72 -39.14
C GLY A 628 43.33 33.83 -39.32
N ALA A 629 43.49 34.89 -38.52
CA ALA A 629 43.08 36.29 -38.71
C ALA A 629 41.58 36.73 -38.78
N PHE A 630 41.35 37.93 -38.21
CA PHE A 630 40.19 38.83 -38.34
C PHE A 630 40.50 39.95 -39.38
N PRO A 631 39.60 40.90 -39.72
CA PRO A 631 38.12 40.92 -39.74
C PRO A 631 37.54 41.37 -41.12
N GLY A 632 36.22 41.50 -41.27
CA GLY A 632 35.62 42.17 -42.43
C GLY A 632 34.08 42.19 -42.45
N ALA A 633 33.48 43.13 -43.19
CA ALA A 633 32.02 43.29 -43.35
C ALA A 633 31.61 43.32 -44.84
N GLY A 634 30.37 42.94 -45.14
CA GLY A 634 29.78 42.96 -46.50
C GLY A 634 28.31 42.56 -46.48
N ALA A 635 27.53 42.95 -47.50
CA ALA A 635 26.07 42.82 -47.53
C ALA A 635 25.56 42.31 -48.91
N SER A 636 24.24 42.06 -49.01
CA SER A 636 23.45 41.79 -50.25
C SER A 636 23.77 40.48 -51.00
N SER A 637 22.88 39.86 -51.80
CA SER A 637 21.42 40.03 -52.01
C SER A 637 20.81 38.77 -52.70
N SER A 638 19.54 38.42 -52.44
CA SER A 638 18.34 38.52 -53.33
C SER A 638 17.93 37.29 -54.17
N SER A 639 16.64 36.89 -54.03
CA SER A 639 15.77 36.13 -55.00
C SER A 639 16.23 34.75 -55.49
N SER A 640 15.37 33.79 -55.88
CA SER A 640 13.90 33.58 -55.89
C SER A 640 13.68 32.03 -55.83
N GLY A 641 12.50 31.42 -55.65
CA GLY A 641 11.12 31.88 -55.48
C GLY A 641 10.17 30.81 -56.06
N GLY A 642 9.39 30.13 -55.23
CA GLY A 642 8.49 29.03 -55.63
C GLY A 642 7.90 28.35 -54.40
N ALA A 643 6.59 28.10 -54.39
CA ALA A 643 5.85 27.82 -53.15
C ALA A 643 5.59 26.33 -52.89
N SER A 644 5.82 25.92 -51.64
CA SER A 644 5.13 24.81 -50.97
C SER A 644 4.85 25.22 -49.52
N ALA A 645 3.83 24.64 -48.89
CA ALA A 645 3.36 25.09 -47.58
C ALA A 645 4.38 24.78 -46.45
N PRO A 646 4.60 25.71 -45.50
CA PRO A 646 5.56 25.49 -44.42
C PRO A 646 5.08 24.41 -43.44
N ILE A 647 5.97 23.46 -43.17
CA ILE A 647 5.86 22.48 -42.07
C ILE A 647 5.70 23.27 -40.75
N PRO A 648 4.82 22.84 -39.81
CA PRO A 648 4.54 23.59 -38.59
C PRO A 648 5.82 23.79 -37.75
N ARG A 649 5.99 25.01 -37.25
CA ARG A 649 7.13 25.42 -36.42
C ARG A 649 7.10 24.67 -35.08
N SER A 650 8.28 24.42 -34.52
CA SER A 650 8.42 24.18 -33.08
C SER A 650 7.82 25.34 -32.30
N LEU A 651 7.09 25.04 -31.22
CA LEU A 651 6.37 26.05 -30.44
C LEU A 651 7.35 26.87 -29.59
N GLU A 652 7.84 27.97 -30.16
CA GLU A 652 8.81 28.87 -29.52
C GLU A 652 8.14 29.71 -28.43
N ILE A 653 8.63 29.57 -27.20
CA ILE A 653 8.10 30.28 -26.03
C ILE A 653 8.97 31.51 -25.76
N ASP A 654 8.40 32.69 -25.97
CA ASP A 654 9.04 33.96 -25.60
C ASP A 654 8.99 34.12 -24.07
N ASN A 655 10.14 34.09 -23.40
CA ASN A 655 10.21 34.22 -21.95
C ASN A 655 10.03 35.68 -21.45
N SER A 656 9.93 36.67 -22.33
CA SER A 656 9.56 38.05 -22.00
C SER A 656 8.05 38.29 -21.94
N GLN A 657 7.25 37.42 -22.57
CA GLN A 657 5.79 37.50 -22.60
C GLN A 657 5.14 36.61 -21.52
N PRO A 658 3.92 36.92 -21.03
CA PRO A 658 3.23 36.08 -20.04
C PRO A 658 3.05 34.63 -20.52
N VAL A 659 3.50 33.66 -19.71
CA VAL A 659 3.45 32.20 -19.99
C VAL A 659 2.47 31.50 -19.03
N THR A 660 1.59 30.68 -19.59
CA THR A 660 0.70 29.75 -18.88
C THR A 660 1.13 28.29 -19.11
N SER A 661 0.69 27.37 -18.25
CA SER A 661 0.92 25.92 -18.42
C SER A 661 -0.41 25.18 -18.58
N ILE A 662 -0.70 24.68 -19.78
CA ILE A 662 -1.94 23.96 -20.09
C ILE A 662 -1.71 22.46 -19.91
N GLN A 663 -2.67 21.80 -19.26
CA GLN A 663 -2.67 20.35 -19.09
C GLN A 663 -3.61 19.73 -20.12
N ILE A 664 -3.11 18.86 -20.99
CA ILE A 664 -3.91 18.21 -22.03
C ILE A 664 -4.03 16.73 -21.68
N ARG A 665 -5.27 16.27 -21.53
CA ARG A 665 -5.62 14.84 -21.44
C ARG A 665 -5.89 14.34 -22.86
N LEU A 666 -5.13 13.36 -23.32
CA LEU A 666 -5.31 12.74 -24.62
C LEU A 666 -6.39 11.64 -24.56
N ALA A 667 -6.91 11.26 -25.73
CA ALA A 667 -7.99 10.29 -25.85
C ALA A 667 -7.57 8.82 -25.57
N ASP A 668 -6.26 8.54 -25.59
CA ASP A 668 -5.64 7.28 -25.14
C ASP A 668 -5.59 7.15 -23.60
N GLY A 669 -6.03 8.18 -22.86
CA GLY A 669 -5.96 8.25 -21.41
C GLY A 669 -4.65 8.84 -20.87
N SER A 670 -3.67 9.14 -21.74
CA SER A 670 -2.42 9.77 -21.36
C SER A 670 -2.58 11.28 -21.09
N ARG A 671 -1.52 11.90 -20.56
CA ARG A 671 -1.52 13.30 -20.13
C ARG A 671 -0.19 13.96 -20.45
N MET A 672 -0.26 15.05 -21.20
CA MET A 672 0.86 15.96 -21.43
C MET A 672 0.62 17.30 -20.73
N VAL A 673 1.70 18.04 -20.48
CA VAL A 673 1.64 19.41 -19.97
C VAL A 673 2.59 20.25 -20.81
N ALA A 674 2.08 21.33 -21.40
CA ALA A 674 2.84 22.20 -22.28
C ALA A 674 2.71 23.66 -21.83
N ARG A 675 3.76 24.44 -22.07
CA ARG A 675 3.82 25.87 -21.74
C ARG A 675 3.56 26.68 -23.00
N PHE A 676 2.74 27.72 -22.89
CA PHE A 676 2.35 28.59 -24.00
C PHE A 676 2.35 30.04 -23.53
N ASN A 677 2.76 30.97 -24.40
CA ASN A 677 2.46 32.39 -24.15
C ASN A 677 0.95 32.65 -24.26
N HIS A 678 0.44 33.64 -23.53
CA HIS A 678 -0.98 34.01 -23.53
C HIS A 678 -1.53 34.40 -24.92
N THR A 679 -0.64 34.75 -25.85
CA THR A 679 -0.89 35.12 -27.24
C THR A 679 -1.01 33.94 -28.21
N HIS A 680 -0.61 32.72 -27.83
CA HIS A 680 -0.81 31.52 -28.65
C HIS A 680 -2.30 31.20 -28.77
N THR A 681 -2.67 30.48 -29.82
CA THR A 681 -4.05 30.15 -30.20
C THR A 681 -4.44 28.72 -29.83
N VAL A 682 -5.75 28.42 -29.90
CA VAL A 682 -6.25 27.03 -29.85
C VAL A 682 -5.64 26.16 -30.97
N ASN A 683 -5.36 26.73 -32.14
CA ASN A 683 -4.69 26.03 -33.23
C ASN A 683 -3.26 25.61 -32.87
N ASP A 684 -2.51 26.42 -32.09
CA ASP A 684 -1.16 26.07 -31.65
C ASP A 684 -1.17 24.91 -30.64
N ILE A 685 -2.22 24.79 -29.83
CA ILE A 685 -2.46 23.61 -28.97
C ILE A 685 -2.70 22.36 -29.84
N ARG A 686 -3.56 22.46 -30.86
CA ARG A 686 -3.81 21.34 -31.81
C ARG A 686 -2.52 20.95 -32.56
N GLY A 687 -1.72 21.95 -32.98
CA GLY A 687 -0.41 21.75 -33.60
C GLY A 687 0.58 21.03 -32.69
N PHE A 688 0.66 21.42 -31.41
CA PHE A 688 1.50 20.73 -30.41
C PHE A 688 1.10 19.27 -30.22
N ILE A 689 -0.20 18.99 -30.07
CA ILE A 689 -0.72 17.61 -29.95
C ILE A 689 -0.32 16.79 -31.19
N ASN A 690 -0.62 17.30 -32.39
CA ASN A 690 -0.34 16.60 -33.64
C ASN A 690 1.16 16.35 -33.87
N ALA A 691 2.03 17.28 -33.47
CA ALA A 691 3.48 17.11 -33.54
C ALA A 691 4.02 16.10 -32.51
N SER A 692 3.38 15.99 -31.35
CA SER A 692 3.75 15.00 -30.31
C SER A 692 3.26 13.58 -30.63
N GLN A 693 2.16 13.44 -31.38
CA GLN A 693 1.58 12.15 -31.81
C GLN A 693 1.99 11.80 -33.25
N ALA A 694 3.30 11.81 -33.53
CA ALA A 694 3.90 11.52 -34.84
C ALA A 694 3.73 10.04 -35.27
N GLY A 695 2.49 9.66 -35.57
CA GLY A 695 2.05 8.31 -35.93
C GLY A 695 0.52 8.14 -35.93
N GLU A 696 -0.21 8.96 -35.16
CA GLU A 696 -1.69 8.90 -35.05
C GLU A 696 -2.40 10.11 -35.69
N SER A 697 -1.65 10.98 -36.38
CA SER A 697 -2.05 12.32 -36.84
C SER A 697 -3.07 12.36 -38.00
N SER A 698 -4.05 11.46 -38.01
CA SER A 698 -5.08 11.33 -39.04
C SER A 698 -6.51 11.13 -38.48
N ARG A 699 -6.72 11.09 -37.16
CA ARG A 699 -8.07 10.99 -36.56
C ARG A 699 -8.63 12.37 -36.22
N PRO A 700 -9.89 12.70 -36.59
CA PRO A 700 -10.52 13.95 -36.19
C PRO A 700 -10.83 13.96 -34.69
N TYR A 701 -10.67 15.12 -34.05
CA TYR A 701 -10.94 15.31 -32.63
C TYR A 701 -11.36 16.74 -32.31
N VAL A 702 -12.04 16.92 -31.18
CA VAL A 702 -12.38 18.22 -30.58
C VAL A 702 -11.61 18.39 -29.27
N LEU A 703 -11.23 19.63 -28.96
CA LEU A 703 -10.68 20.00 -27.67
C LEU A 703 -11.78 20.58 -26.78
N GLN A 704 -11.91 20.10 -25.55
CA GLN A 704 -12.97 20.49 -24.62
C GLN A 704 -12.38 20.90 -23.26
N THR A 705 -12.98 21.88 -22.60
CA THR A 705 -12.58 22.32 -21.25
C THR A 705 -13.28 21.49 -20.16
N THR A 706 -12.59 21.30 -19.02
CA THR A 706 -13.13 20.53 -17.88
C THR A 706 -14.30 21.21 -17.17
N PHE A 707 -14.15 22.51 -16.85
CA PHE A 707 -15.18 23.27 -16.14
C PHE A 707 -15.00 24.79 -16.37
N PRO A 708 -16.05 25.54 -16.78
CA PRO A 708 -17.30 25.03 -17.35
C PRO A 708 -17.03 24.20 -18.62
N LYS A 709 -17.88 23.23 -18.93
CA LYS A 709 -17.69 22.33 -20.08
C LYS A 709 -18.00 23.05 -21.40
N LYS A 710 -16.97 23.54 -22.08
CA LYS A 710 -17.07 24.23 -23.38
C LYS A 710 -16.11 23.59 -24.41
N ASP A 711 -16.60 23.35 -25.63
CA ASP A 711 -15.80 22.90 -26.77
C ASP A 711 -15.06 24.11 -27.39
N LEU A 712 -13.83 23.88 -27.85
CA LEU A 712 -12.91 24.90 -28.33
C LEU A 712 -12.89 24.87 -29.85
N ASP A 713 -14.02 25.27 -30.45
CA ASP A 713 -14.25 25.18 -31.90
C ASP A 713 -13.41 26.20 -32.68
N ASP A 714 -13.39 27.45 -32.23
CA ASP A 714 -12.59 28.53 -32.81
C ASP A 714 -11.09 28.25 -32.64
N ALA A 715 -10.43 28.00 -33.77
CA ALA A 715 -9.00 27.71 -33.83
C ALA A 715 -8.12 28.96 -33.65
N GLN A 716 -8.63 30.16 -33.96
CA GLN A 716 -7.87 31.42 -33.90
C GLN A 716 -8.00 32.12 -32.53
N GLN A 717 -8.94 31.70 -31.68
CA GLN A 717 -9.08 32.26 -30.34
C GLN A 717 -7.78 32.11 -29.53
N THR A 718 -7.31 33.19 -28.89
CA THR A 718 -6.11 33.13 -28.04
C THR A 718 -6.37 32.33 -26.78
N ILE A 719 -5.30 31.77 -26.20
CA ILE A 719 -5.32 31.05 -24.92
C ILE A 719 -5.86 31.90 -23.77
N LYS A 720 -5.62 33.21 -23.80
CA LYS A 720 -6.19 34.16 -22.83
C LYS A 720 -7.71 34.29 -23.02
N ASP A 721 -8.15 34.54 -24.25
CA ASP A 721 -9.57 34.85 -24.55
C ASP A 721 -10.46 33.61 -24.53
N ALA A 722 -9.88 32.42 -24.79
CA ALA A 722 -10.51 31.12 -24.59
C ALA A 722 -10.59 30.69 -23.11
N GLY A 723 -10.02 31.47 -22.18
CA GLY A 723 -10.04 31.18 -20.73
C GLY A 723 -9.11 30.04 -20.31
N LEU A 724 -8.08 29.70 -21.11
CA LEU A 724 -7.25 28.51 -20.93
C LEU A 724 -6.04 28.72 -20.00
N LEU A 725 -6.03 29.80 -19.21
CA LEU A 725 -4.96 30.11 -18.27
C LEU A 725 -4.90 29.07 -17.13
N ASN A 726 -3.83 28.28 -17.10
CA ASN A 726 -3.61 27.11 -16.24
C ASN A 726 -4.72 26.04 -16.31
N ALA A 727 -5.46 25.99 -17.40
CA ALA A 727 -6.62 25.11 -17.56
C ALA A 727 -6.27 23.64 -17.88
N VAL A 728 -7.25 22.76 -17.68
CA VAL A 728 -7.23 21.37 -18.15
C VAL A 728 -8.14 21.23 -19.36
N VAL A 729 -7.54 20.84 -20.48
CA VAL A 729 -8.19 20.55 -21.76
C VAL A 729 -8.20 19.04 -21.99
N LEU A 730 -9.28 18.51 -22.56
CA LEU A 730 -9.42 17.12 -22.99
C LEU A 730 -9.48 17.04 -24.52
N GLN A 731 -8.76 16.09 -25.10
CA GLN A 731 -8.96 15.62 -26.46
C GLN A 731 -10.11 14.60 -26.45
N ARG A 732 -11.11 14.84 -27.29
CA ARG A 732 -12.21 13.91 -27.53
C ARG A 732 -12.23 13.57 -29.02
N LEU A 733 -12.00 12.31 -29.38
CA LEU A 733 -12.14 11.85 -30.76
C LEU A 733 -13.58 12.07 -31.25
N LEU A 734 -13.74 12.25 -32.57
CA LEU A 734 -15.01 12.32 -33.27
C LEU A 734 -15.36 10.97 -33.90
#